data_AF-A0A1Q6M2C4-F1
#
_entry.id   AF-A0A1Q6M2C4-F1
#
_cell.length_a   1.000
_cell.length_b   1.000
_cell.length_c   1.000
_cell.angle_alpha   90.00
_cell.angle_beta   90.00
_cell.angle_gamma   90.00
#
_symmetry.space_group_name_H-M   'P 1'
#
loop_
_entity.id
_entity.type
_entity.pdbx_description
1 polymer ?
#
loop_
_entity_poly.entity_id
_entity_poly.type
_entity_poly.pdbx_seq_one_letter_code
_entity_poly.pdbx_strand_id
1 'polypeptide(L)'
;MPRKVVKGTTENLNMLREKVDYIGFELGEVPEFLKDFEPLEYRVPKVYDETTYKVYKYVKIKDIEILITPKDRLDDLEERYKLASPLFTYMKPEANENLEKYAYFLKMINQTRVSDIQEIEKEQEAFQKEIPFDVKFANNFKWQIFYSDYADKYFMLASTNETDNSPMFYLLKKKIETCKSKSKKDNTIFVPISNEEYSEVILKKSEIEDLENYLWFFTKNWPSIYEIEDEEGNIQLQIVGETVIYDKMTSQYRIILKDKKEASKCYKLIKALFILAYDLRKDYQFQIKIGENGGLEFYYNDEKIEYDTLPEFLKKESISKIKENERVKTETKEVKADIKDLQKQEEQKNLEYLRKEKEIVTFLECKKTFMGRIKYFFKGKKGKKDEDVSEHSASKERLKDILSQDKENIEHFKDDELESKSYTVEDIIKIGKELDNNIKDNKNAKLDLKALQNKVDNIDKKLKNATEFLEEIDEHKKSIFEFWKYANKDESKMLAEGEVEEEETTSTGLRKTFDYEEDIENFASKIDSQQREKLTHKEQDALFASNFVLDGINIVSKEKLLKADETKIANLLQQLKDDYKKDIDKIQEKDFDIFGNISQDKTKIKTLKNNQHREAEKDKYKVLNVNLNTEMDVFIEKLKELRQILIDESEKIEVPYDISLYKASNEKIDPDGFDKFSVNPFETLDNLEKTSTSKETYLYKINVPENTKLVFYSNITFFENNNQTLPLGMDISQEGLINMDKYKLELKGKDEFNINIFKNEFDNFVKNVKVYEYNLTSK
;
A
#
# COMPACT_ATOMS: atom_id res chain seq x y z
N MET A 1 24.15 61.28 24.20
CA MET A 1 25.08 61.39 23.05
C MET A 1 24.27 61.50 21.76
N PRO A 2 24.74 62.21 20.71
CA PRO A 2 23.89 62.83 19.70
C PRO A 2 23.08 61.78 18.91
N ARG A 3 21.79 62.08 18.68
CA ARG A 3 20.89 61.28 17.82
C ARG A 3 21.40 61.34 16.38
N LYS A 4 22.00 60.25 15.90
CA LYS A 4 22.16 59.99 14.47
C LYS A 4 20.75 59.83 13.89
N VAL A 5 20.29 60.83 13.16
CA VAL A 5 19.10 60.72 12.31
C VAL A 5 19.49 59.84 11.13
N VAL A 6 19.07 58.57 11.16
CA VAL A 6 19.11 57.71 9.98
C VAL A 6 17.99 58.18 9.06
N LYS A 7 18.34 58.88 7.98
CA LYS A 7 17.40 59.16 6.88
C LYS A 7 17.20 57.86 6.11
N GLY A 8 16.01 57.26 6.21
CA GLY A 8 15.59 56.23 5.27
C GLY A 8 15.62 56.79 3.84
N THR A 9 16.01 55.95 2.88
CA THR A 9 15.88 56.26 1.45
C THR A 9 14.41 56.47 1.10
N THR A 10 14.12 57.44 0.23
CA THR A 10 12.74 57.80 -0.21
C THR A 10 11.94 56.59 -0.71
N GLU A 11 12.64 55.57 -1.23
CA GLU A 11 12.12 54.31 -1.73
C GLU A 11 11.51 53.42 -0.64
N ASN A 12 12.16 53.27 0.52
CA ASN A 12 11.64 52.45 1.64
C ASN A 12 10.38 53.06 2.26
N LEU A 13 10.29 54.40 2.29
CA LEU A 13 9.09 55.11 2.76
C LEU A 13 7.94 54.98 1.76
N ASN A 14 8.23 54.97 0.46
CA ASN A 14 7.21 54.76 -0.57
C ASN A 14 6.68 53.31 -0.54
N MET A 15 7.56 52.31 -0.43
CA MET A 15 7.15 50.89 -0.29
C MET A 15 6.29 50.66 0.97
N LEU A 16 6.64 51.29 2.09
CA LEU A 16 5.85 51.19 3.32
C LEU A 16 4.46 51.83 3.14
N ARG A 17 4.37 52.99 2.46
CA ARG A 17 3.09 53.62 2.15
C ARG A 17 2.22 52.76 1.25
N GLU A 18 2.77 52.18 0.19
CA GLU A 18 2.03 51.28 -0.69
C GLU A 18 1.42 50.08 0.06
N LYS A 19 2.15 49.50 1.03
CA LYS A 19 1.63 48.41 1.89
C LYS A 19 0.49 48.88 2.79
N VAL A 20 0.67 50.04 3.42
CA VAL A 20 -0.32 50.64 4.32
C VAL A 20 -1.60 51.00 3.55
N ASP A 21 -1.45 51.58 2.36
CA ASP A 21 -2.56 51.90 1.45
C ASP A 21 -3.29 50.63 1.00
N TYR A 22 -2.56 49.54 0.72
CA TYR A 22 -3.14 48.24 0.37
C TYR A 22 -3.98 47.64 1.50
N ILE A 23 -3.52 47.74 2.75
CA ILE A 23 -4.24 47.25 3.94
C ILE A 23 -5.39 48.21 4.32
N GLY A 24 -5.24 49.49 4.02
CA GLY A 24 -6.30 50.50 4.10
C GLY A 24 -6.37 51.29 5.42
N PHE A 25 -5.26 51.45 6.15
CA PHE A 25 -5.19 52.29 7.35
C PHE A 25 -4.19 53.45 7.18
N GLU A 26 -4.10 54.36 8.15
CA GLU A 26 -3.13 55.46 8.15
C GLU A 26 -2.07 55.26 9.25
N LEU A 27 -0.79 55.46 8.92
CA LEU A 27 0.31 55.27 9.89
C LEU A 27 0.22 56.26 11.05
N GLY A 28 0.27 55.75 12.28
CA GLY A 28 0.19 56.59 13.48
C GLY A 28 -1.25 56.95 13.86
N GLU A 29 -2.24 56.44 13.14
CA GLU A 29 -3.66 56.51 13.50
C GLU A 29 -4.22 55.12 13.81
N VAL A 30 -5.06 55.05 14.84
CA VAL A 30 -5.74 53.81 15.25
C VAL A 30 -7.20 53.96 14.85
N PRO A 31 -7.71 53.10 13.96
CA PRO A 31 -9.14 52.99 13.68
C PRO A 31 -9.96 52.82 14.97
N GLU A 32 -11.04 53.58 15.12
CA GLU A 32 -11.80 53.65 16.39
C GLU A 32 -12.38 52.29 16.80
N PHE A 33 -12.82 51.48 15.84
CA PHE A 33 -13.34 50.14 16.09
C PHE A 33 -12.30 49.16 16.67
N LEU A 34 -11.00 49.41 16.50
CA LEU A 34 -9.94 48.57 17.09
C LEU A 34 -9.64 48.93 18.55
N LYS A 35 -10.19 50.04 19.06
CA LYS A 35 -10.02 50.44 20.47
C LYS A 35 -11.04 49.79 21.39
N ASP A 36 -12.11 49.23 20.83
CA ASP A 36 -13.12 48.49 21.56
C ASP A 36 -12.59 47.08 21.83
N PHE A 37 -11.95 46.91 22.99
CA PHE A 37 -11.33 45.65 23.40
C PHE A 37 -11.77 45.27 24.81
N GLU A 38 -12.22 44.04 24.96
CA GLU A 38 -12.56 43.43 26.24
C GLU A 38 -11.52 42.36 26.60
N PRO A 39 -11.04 42.30 27.86
CA PRO A 39 -10.13 41.27 28.29
C PRO A 39 -10.69 39.87 28.02
N LEU A 40 -9.92 39.05 27.30
CA LEU A 40 -10.38 37.74 26.85
C LEU A 40 -10.34 36.67 27.95
N GLU A 41 -9.54 36.87 29.00
CA GLU A 41 -9.29 35.91 30.10
C GLU A 41 -9.06 34.46 29.63
N TYR A 42 -8.36 34.29 28.49
CA TYR A 42 -8.05 32.97 27.95
C TYR A 42 -7.28 32.11 28.96
N ARG A 43 -7.76 30.88 29.15
CA ARG A 43 -7.15 29.88 30.03
C ARG A 43 -6.33 28.92 29.18
N VAL A 44 -5.02 29.01 29.28
CA VAL A 44 -4.12 28.12 28.55
C VAL A 44 -4.30 26.68 29.05
N PRO A 45 -4.55 25.70 28.16
CA PRO A 45 -4.63 24.29 28.52
C PRO A 45 -3.32 23.78 29.13
N LYS A 46 -3.40 22.84 30.07
CA LYS A 46 -2.20 22.23 30.70
C LYS A 46 -1.37 21.39 29.73
N VAL A 47 -2.01 20.83 28.70
CA VAL A 47 -1.40 20.06 27.63
C VAL A 47 -1.95 20.64 26.35
N TYR A 48 -1.07 21.09 25.47
CA TYR A 48 -1.42 21.66 24.19
C TYR A 48 -0.42 21.20 23.14
N ASP A 49 -0.89 21.09 21.89
CA ASP A 49 -0.05 20.77 20.73
C ASP A 49 -0.22 21.89 19.71
N GLU A 50 0.83 22.68 19.51
CA GLU A 50 0.81 23.82 18.59
C GLU A 50 0.97 23.41 17.12
N THR A 51 1.20 22.13 16.85
CA THR A 51 1.51 21.59 15.52
C THR A 51 0.37 20.78 14.92
N THR A 52 -0.56 20.29 15.74
CA THR A 52 -1.72 19.51 15.31
C THR A 52 -3.03 20.27 15.49
N TYR A 53 -3.76 20.49 14.40
CA TYR A 53 -5.07 21.11 14.41
C TYR A 53 -6.15 20.06 14.21
N LYS A 54 -7.16 20.04 15.09
CA LYS A 54 -8.30 19.11 15.02
C LYS A 54 -9.56 19.77 14.47
N VAL A 55 -9.69 21.08 14.67
CA VAL A 55 -10.91 21.84 14.37
C VAL A 55 -10.60 22.94 13.36
N TYR A 56 -11.43 23.02 12.32
CA TYR A 56 -11.41 24.09 11.32
C TYR A 56 -12.80 24.73 11.25
N LYS A 57 -12.86 26.06 11.15
CA LYS A 57 -14.14 26.78 11.18
C LYS A 57 -14.18 27.91 10.17
N TYR A 58 -15.39 28.22 9.72
CA TYR A 58 -15.70 29.51 9.12
C TYR A 58 -15.98 30.54 10.21
N VAL A 59 -14.96 31.31 10.58
CA VAL A 59 -15.06 32.31 11.65
C VAL A 59 -15.36 33.68 11.07
N LYS A 60 -16.35 34.37 11.64
CA LYS A 60 -16.65 35.76 11.27
C LYS A 60 -15.48 36.67 11.66
N ILE A 61 -15.00 37.44 10.71
CA ILE A 61 -13.82 38.32 10.89
C ILE A 61 -14.00 39.34 12.02
N LYS A 62 -15.23 39.79 12.27
CA LYS A 62 -15.54 40.71 13.36
C LYS A 62 -15.32 40.11 14.75
N ASP A 63 -15.48 38.79 14.89
CA ASP A 63 -15.45 38.08 16.18
C ASP A 63 -14.02 37.63 16.57
N ILE A 64 -13.01 37.97 15.76
CA ILE A 64 -11.59 37.64 15.99
C ILE A 64 -10.83 38.86 16.49
N GLU A 65 -10.34 38.88 17.72
CA GLU A 65 -9.42 39.93 18.19
C GLU A 65 -7.98 39.72 17.68
N ILE A 66 -7.20 40.79 17.51
CA ILE A 66 -5.78 40.68 17.12
C ILE A 66 -4.90 41.10 18.30
N LEU A 67 -4.11 40.15 18.81
CA LEU A 67 -3.11 40.37 19.84
C LEU A 67 -1.70 40.21 19.26
N ILE A 68 -0.77 41.04 19.74
CA ILE A 68 0.65 40.98 19.39
C ILE A 68 1.47 40.63 20.62
N THR A 69 2.33 39.61 20.50
CA THR A 69 3.25 39.15 21.54
C THR A 69 4.72 39.35 21.14
N PRO A 70 5.60 39.72 22.08
CA PRO A 70 7.04 39.81 21.83
C PRO A 70 7.75 38.45 21.78
N LYS A 71 7.05 37.36 22.08
CA LYS A 71 7.57 35.99 22.14
C LYS A 71 7.47 35.27 20.80
N ASP A 72 8.36 34.32 20.56
CA ASP A 72 8.32 33.46 19.37
C ASP A 72 7.11 32.52 19.43
N ARG A 73 6.73 31.92 18.30
CA ARG A 73 5.68 30.90 18.28
C ARG A 73 6.08 29.68 19.10
N LEU A 74 7.33 29.26 19.05
CA LEU A 74 7.81 28.06 19.77
C LEU A 74 7.97 28.27 21.29
N ASP A 75 7.79 29.49 21.79
CA ASP A 75 7.83 29.79 23.21
C ASP A 75 6.54 29.29 23.90
N ASP A 76 6.59 29.15 25.23
CA ASP A 76 5.44 28.70 26.01
C ASP A 76 4.19 29.60 25.82
N LEU A 77 3.05 28.97 25.53
CA LEU A 77 1.79 29.67 25.21
C LEU A 77 1.27 30.53 26.36
N GLU A 78 1.46 30.12 27.62
CA GLU A 78 1.07 30.93 28.78
C GLU A 78 1.88 32.22 28.83
N GLU A 79 3.20 32.14 28.60
CA GLU A 79 4.05 33.31 28.52
C GLU A 79 3.71 34.19 27.30
N ARG A 80 3.48 33.58 26.13
CA ARG A 80 3.10 34.28 24.89
C ARG A 80 1.82 35.09 25.08
N TYR A 81 0.77 34.49 25.67
CA TYR A 81 -0.51 35.16 25.92
C TYR A 81 -0.39 36.22 27.01
N LYS A 82 0.33 35.95 28.11
CA LYS A 82 0.53 36.90 29.21
C LYS A 82 1.24 38.19 28.78
N LEU A 83 2.18 38.09 27.84
CA LEU A 83 2.91 39.24 27.28
C LEU A 83 2.21 39.85 26.07
N ALA A 84 1.11 39.27 25.60
CA ALA A 84 0.37 39.78 24.46
C ALA A 84 -0.32 41.11 24.82
N SER A 85 -0.44 42.00 23.84
CA SER A 85 -1.29 43.19 23.97
C SER A 85 -2.09 43.41 22.69
N PRO A 86 -3.27 44.06 22.78
CA PRO A 86 -4.10 44.34 21.61
C PRO A 86 -3.35 45.12 20.53
N LEU A 87 -3.65 44.83 19.26
CA LEU A 87 -3.03 45.45 18.09
C LEU A 87 -2.99 46.98 18.17
N PHE A 88 -4.06 47.62 18.63
CA PHE A 88 -4.13 49.08 18.70
C PHE A 88 -3.02 49.71 19.55
N THR A 89 -2.49 48.99 20.55
CA THR A 89 -1.39 49.46 21.41
C THR A 89 -0.05 49.56 20.67
N TYR A 90 0.06 48.92 19.50
CA TYR A 90 1.25 48.92 18.65
C TYR A 90 1.14 49.89 17.46
N MET A 91 -0.03 50.50 17.22
CA MET A 91 -0.27 51.32 16.03
C MET A 91 0.04 52.82 16.22
N LYS A 92 0.41 53.28 17.42
CA LYS A 92 0.71 54.69 17.69
C LYS A 92 1.92 54.94 18.60
N PRO A 93 2.69 56.02 18.34
CA PRO A 93 3.76 56.48 19.21
C PRO A 93 3.27 57.49 20.27
N GLU A 94 2.54 57.05 21.30
CA GLU A 94 1.97 57.98 22.31
C GLU A 94 2.84 58.15 23.60
N ALA A 95 3.89 57.34 23.83
CA ALA A 95 4.86 57.45 24.97
C ALA A 95 6.16 56.60 24.75
N ASN A 96 7.15 56.65 25.66
CA ASN A 96 8.43 55.92 25.53
C ASN A 96 8.28 54.38 25.40
N GLU A 97 7.38 53.74 26.17
CA GLU A 97 7.08 52.30 26.02
C GLU A 97 6.31 51.98 24.72
N ASN A 98 5.47 52.91 24.25
CA ASN A 98 4.72 52.76 22.99
C ASN A 98 5.61 52.96 21.76
N LEU A 99 6.78 53.56 21.91
CA LEU A 99 7.71 53.82 20.80
C LEU A 99 8.40 52.54 20.33
N GLU A 100 8.71 51.62 21.26
CA GLU A 100 9.27 50.32 20.93
C GLU A 100 8.22 49.41 20.28
N LYS A 101 7.00 49.36 20.83
CA LYS A 101 5.86 48.65 20.23
C LYS A 101 5.57 49.14 18.81
N TYR A 102 5.51 50.46 18.62
CA TYR A 102 5.31 51.05 17.30
C TYR A 102 6.45 50.69 16.32
N ALA A 103 7.70 50.66 16.78
CA ALA A 103 8.82 50.22 15.96
C ALA A 103 8.71 48.74 15.54
N TYR A 104 8.26 47.85 16.44
CA TYR A 104 8.00 46.45 16.10
C TYR A 104 6.87 46.32 15.07
N PHE A 105 5.78 47.07 15.20
CA PHE A 105 4.71 47.06 14.20
C PHE A 105 5.20 47.50 12.82
N LEU A 106 5.98 48.58 12.76
CA LEU A 106 6.61 49.04 11.52
C LEU A 106 7.57 47.99 10.92
N LYS A 107 8.28 47.25 11.77
CA LYS A 107 9.13 46.14 11.33
C LYS A 107 8.29 45.01 10.73
N MET A 108 7.21 44.60 11.39
CA MET A 108 6.33 43.53 10.92
C MET A 108 5.72 43.83 9.54
N ILE A 109 5.16 45.03 9.35
CA ILE A 109 4.60 45.44 8.05
C ILE A 109 5.69 45.56 6.97
N ASN A 110 6.88 46.00 7.35
CA ASN A 110 7.99 46.10 6.40
C ASN A 110 8.48 44.72 5.94
N GLN A 111 8.42 43.70 6.79
CA GLN A 111 8.80 42.32 6.47
C GLN A 111 7.73 41.59 5.64
N THR A 112 6.44 41.86 5.87
CA THR A 112 5.34 41.27 5.11
C THR A 112 5.30 41.76 3.66
N ARG A 113 5.18 40.85 2.69
CA ARG A 113 5.02 41.18 1.26
C ARG A 113 3.53 41.29 0.91
N VAL A 114 3.20 42.22 0.02
CA VAL A 114 1.81 42.38 -0.47
C VAL A 114 1.35 41.15 -1.26
N SER A 115 2.26 40.52 -2.01
CA SER A 115 2.01 39.26 -2.74
C SER A 115 1.49 38.17 -1.81
N ASP A 116 2.07 38.04 -0.62
CA ASP A 116 1.75 36.98 0.33
C ASP A 116 0.33 37.19 0.91
N ILE A 117 -0.10 38.45 1.09
CA ILE A 117 -1.49 38.80 1.46
C ILE A 117 -2.46 38.50 0.30
N GLN A 118 -2.06 38.76 -0.95
CA GLN A 118 -2.87 38.49 -2.14
C GLN A 118 -3.07 36.99 -2.40
N GLU A 119 -2.06 36.17 -2.07
CA GLU A 119 -2.18 34.71 -2.12
C GLU A 119 -3.23 34.22 -1.10
N ILE A 120 -3.16 34.69 0.15
CA ILE A 120 -4.16 34.39 1.18
C ILE A 120 -5.57 34.82 0.75
N GLU A 121 -5.71 35.97 0.07
CA GLU A 121 -7.00 36.42 -0.48
C GLU A 121 -7.59 35.40 -1.47
N LYS A 122 -6.76 34.90 -2.41
CA LYS A 122 -7.20 33.90 -3.38
C LYS A 122 -7.54 32.56 -2.74
N GLU A 123 -6.74 32.13 -1.77
CA GLU A 123 -6.99 30.90 -1.00
C GLU A 123 -8.32 30.98 -0.25
N GLN A 124 -8.56 32.07 0.49
CA GLN A 124 -9.80 32.25 1.23
C GLN A 124 -11.01 32.35 0.28
N GLU A 125 -10.89 33.03 -0.87
CA GLU A 125 -11.94 33.03 -1.90
C GLU A 125 -12.23 31.63 -2.48
N ALA A 126 -11.22 30.75 -2.54
CA ALA A 126 -11.40 29.36 -2.93
C ALA A 126 -12.08 28.54 -1.82
N PHE A 127 -11.67 28.71 -0.56
CA PHE A 127 -12.29 28.03 0.59
C PHE A 127 -13.78 28.32 0.70
N GLN A 128 -14.20 29.56 0.43
CA GLN A 128 -15.62 29.95 0.39
C GLN A 128 -16.46 29.14 -0.62
N LYS A 129 -15.83 28.47 -1.58
CA LYS A 129 -16.50 27.60 -2.56
C LYS A 129 -16.39 26.15 -2.15
N GLU A 130 -15.19 25.72 -1.76
CA GLU A 130 -14.89 24.32 -1.47
C GLU A 130 -13.73 24.18 -0.47
N ILE A 131 -13.87 23.23 0.45
CA ILE A 131 -12.85 22.88 1.43
C ILE A 131 -11.77 22.03 0.73
N PRO A 132 -10.48 22.33 0.93
CA PRO A 132 -9.41 21.55 0.32
C PRO A 132 -9.52 20.08 0.71
N PHE A 133 -9.07 19.18 -0.15
CA PHE A 133 -9.22 17.74 0.05
C PHE A 133 -8.62 17.27 1.38
N ASP A 134 -7.42 17.75 1.71
CA ASP A 134 -6.73 17.42 2.95
C ASP A 134 -7.27 18.19 4.17
N VAL A 135 -8.23 19.11 3.99
CA VAL A 135 -8.75 20.09 4.97
C VAL A 135 -7.69 21.08 5.45
N LYS A 136 -6.53 20.56 5.85
CA LYS A 136 -5.29 21.28 6.06
C LYS A 136 -4.79 21.87 4.73
N PHE A 137 -4.37 23.13 4.79
CA PHE A 137 -3.81 23.87 3.67
C PHE A 137 -2.41 24.41 4.00
N ALA A 138 -1.69 24.85 2.97
CA ALA A 138 -0.35 25.40 3.13
C ALA A 138 -0.34 26.57 4.12
N ASN A 139 0.65 26.62 5.00
CA ASN A 139 0.81 27.71 5.99
C ASN A 139 -0.36 27.89 6.99
N ASN A 140 -1.27 26.93 7.12
CA ASN A 140 -2.37 27.00 8.09
C ASN A 140 -1.91 27.29 9.53
N PHE A 141 -0.72 26.82 9.90
CA PHE A 141 -0.11 27.03 11.21
C PHE A 141 0.20 28.51 11.53
N LYS A 142 0.25 29.38 10.52
CA LYS A 142 0.51 30.82 10.71
C LYS A 142 -0.69 31.59 11.26
N TRP A 143 -1.89 31.02 11.20
CA TRP A 143 -3.10 31.72 11.64
C TRP A 143 -3.13 31.92 13.16
N GLN A 144 -2.67 30.95 13.95
CA GLN A 144 -2.55 31.07 15.43
C GLN A 144 -3.81 31.69 16.06
N ILE A 145 -5.00 31.27 15.59
CA ILE A 145 -6.30 31.71 16.09
C ILE A 145 -6.69 30.76 17.22
N PHE A 146 -7.08 31.31 18.35
CA PHE A 146 -7.54 30.62 19.55
C PHE A 146 -8.96 31.07 19.87
N TYR A 147 -9.67 30.27 20.65
CA TYR A 147 -11.00 30.60 21.15
C TYR A 147 -10.97 30.79 22.67
N SER A 148 -11.61 31.84 23.18
CA SER A 148 -11.77 32.05 24.63
C SER A 148 -13.21 31.83 25.06
N ASP A 149 -13.43 30.72 25.76
CA ASP A 149 -14.74 30.38 26.35
C ASP A 149 -15.28 31.45 27.30
N TYR A 150 -14.40 32.19 27.98
CA TYR A 150 -14.83 33.21 28.94
C TYR A 150 -15.44 34.43 28.25
N ALA A 151 -14.82 34.87 27.15
CA ALA A 151 -15.22 36.06 26.41
C ALA A 151 -16.14 35.76 25.22
N ASP A 152 -16.35 34.48 24.89
CA ASP A 152 -17.10 34.04 23.71
C ASP A 152 -16.57 34.70 22.42
N LYS A 153 -15.23 34.77 22.31
CA LYS A 153 -14.51 35.48 21.25
C LYS A 153 -13.30 34.69 20.78
N TYR A 154 -13.02 34.79 19.48
CA TYR A 154 -11.78 34.30 18.90
C TYR A 154 -10.68 35.35 19.02
N PHE A 155 -9.42 34.94 19.02
CA PHE A 155 -8.30 35.86 18.94
C PHE A 155 -7.11 35.26 18.22
N MET A 156 -6.45 36.07 17.39
CA MET A 156 -5.19 35.76 16.75
C MET A 156 -4.03 36.21 17.64
N LEU A 157 -2.99 35.38 17.77
CA LEU A 157 -1.76 35.71 18.48
C LEU A 157 -0.59 35.83 17.50
N ALA A 158 -0.27 37.07 17.10
CA ALA A 158 0.81 37.38 16.16
C ALA A 158 2.12 37.69 16.90
N SER A 159 3.26 37.22 16.40
CA SER A 159 4.57 37.45 17.02
C SER A 159 5.35 38.57 16.34
N THR A 160 5.97 39.45 17.14
CA THR A 160 6.92 40.46 16.63
C THR A 160 8.25 39.88 16.10
N ASN A 161 8.53 38.61 16.40
CA ASN A 161 9.73 37.90 15.96
C ASN A 161 9.52 37.13 14.65
N GLU A 162 8.26 36.89 14.26
CA GLU A 162 7.96 36.22 13.00
C GLU A 162 8.37 37.07 11.78
N THR A 163 8.97 36.42 10.80
CA THR A 163 9.43 37.04 9.55
C THR A 163 8.28 37.28 8.57
N ASP A 164 7.18 36.55 8.71
CA ASP A 164 6.00 36.63 7.87
C ASP A 164 4.73 36.75 8.72
N ASN A 165 4.17 37.96 8.77
CA ASN A 165 2.94 38.28 9.48
C ASN A 165 1.74 38.47 8.52
N SER A 166 1.80 37.90 7.31
CA SER A 166 0.78 38.10 6.27
C SER A 166 -0.66 37.76 6.71
N PRO A 167 -0.94 36.66 7.46
CA PRO A 167 -2.30 36.37 7.94
C PRO A 167 -2.87 37.46 8.87
N MET A 168 -2.03 38.06 9.72
CA MET A 168 -2.44 39.14 10.62
C MET A 168 -2.81 40.40 9.84
N PHE A 169 -1.99 40.77 8.85
CA PHE A 169 -2.27 41.93 8.00
C PHE A 169 -3.45 41.70 7.05
N TYR A 170 -3.65 40.47 6.57
CA TYR A 170 -4.87 40.08 5.85
C TYR A 170 -6.12 40.28 6.73
N LEU A 171 -6.10 39.77 7.96
CA LEU A 171 -7.21 39.91 8.91
C LEU A 171 -7.50 41.38 9.23
N LEU A 172 -6.45 42.18 9.46
CA LEU A 172 -6.57 43.63 9.66
C LEU A 172 -7.20 44.32 8.45
N LYS A 173 -6.72 44.02 7.24
CA LYS A 173 -7.29 44.56 5.99
C LYS A 173 -8.78 44.25 5.90
N LYS A 174 -9.17 42.98 6.07
CA LYS A 174 -10.58 42.56 5.97
C LYS A 174 -11.46 43.18 7.07
N LYS A 175 -10.94 43.35 8.29
CA LYS A 175 -11.64 44.09 9.36
C LYS A 175 -11.91 45.54 8.94
N ILE A 176 -10.91 46.24 8.42
CA ILE A 176 -11.06 47.62 7.94
C ILE A 176 -12.06 47.71 6.79
N GLU A 177 -11.97 46.82 5.80
CA GLU A 177 -12.90 46.75 4.67
C GLU A 177 -14.35 46.54 5.14
N THR A 178 -14.55 45.61 6.07
CA THR A 178 -15.88 45.29 6.63
C THR A 178 -16.47 46.49 7.36
N CYS A 179 -15.68 47.19 8.17
CA CYS A 179 -16.10 48.42 8.85
C CYS A 179 -16.40 49.59 7.91
N LYS A 180 -15.68 49.71 6.79
CA LYS A 180 -15.90 50.77 5.78
C LYS A 180 -17.08 50.47 4.86
N SER A 181 -17.43 49.18 4.68
CA SER A 181 -18.53 48.78 3.80
C SER A 181 -19.90 49.11 4.39
N LYS A 182 -20.86 49.51 3.56
CA LYS A 182 -22.28 49.66 3.97
C LYS A 182 -23.03 48.32 4.01
N SER A 183 -22.37 47.23 3.65
CA SER A 183 -22.95 45.89 3.61
C SER A 183 -22.98 45.31 5.02
N LYS A 184 -24.10 44.73 5.42
CA LYS A 184 -24.24 43.97 6.68
C LYS A 184 -23.80 42.51 6.55
N LYS A 185 -23.21 42.11 5.43
CA LYS A 185 -22.78 40.71 5.23
C LYS A 185 -21.53 40.48 6.09
N ASP A 186 -21.67 39.66 7.13
CA ASP A 186 -20.54 39.23 7.96
C ASP A 186 -19.62 38.36 7.10
N ASN A 187 -18.44 38.86 6.76
CA ASN A 187 -17.44 38.06 6.05
C ASN A 187 -16.82 37.03 6.99
N THR A 188 -16.77 35.78 6.57
CA THR A 188 -16.14 34.66 7.28
C THR A 188 -14.77 34.37 6.66
N ILE A 189 -13.92 33.67 7.42
CA ILE A 189 -12.66 33.09 6.93
C ILE A 189 -12.57 31.65 7.39
N PHE A 190 -12.05 30.78 6.54
CA PHE A 190 -11.81 29.37 6.86
C PHE A 190 -10.43 29.21 7.47
N VAL A 191 -10.37 28.83 8.74
CA VAL A 191 -9.12 28.81 9.53
C VAL A 191 -9.09 27.64 10.52
N PRO A 192 -7.90 27.11 10.85
CA PRO A 192 -7.75 26.19 11.97
C PRO A 192 -7.91 26.93 13.30
N ILE A 193 -8.53 26.28 14.28
CA ILE A 193 -8.58 26.79 15.66
C ILE A 193 -7.55 26.05 16.51
N SER A 194 -6.65 26.81 17.10
CA SER A 194 -5.50 26.33 17.86
C SER A 194 -5.97 25.85 19.23
N ASN A 195 -5.52 24.65 19.62
CA ASN A 195 -5.84 24.00 20.90
C ASN A 195 -7.34 23.74 21.15
N GLU A 196 -8.18 23.84 20.13
CA GLU A 196 -9.57 23.43 20.25
C GLU A 196 -9.66 21.90 20.14
N GLU A 197 -10.33 21.29 21.12
CA GLU A 197 -10.65 19.87 21.13
C GLU A 197 -11.99 19.65 20.40
N TYR A 198 -12.22 18.41 19.93
CA TYR A 198 -13.48 18.04 19.30
C TYR A 198 -14.69 18.40 20.17
N SER A 199 -15.73 18.97 19.57
CA SER A 199 -16.97 19.35 20.27
C SER A 199 -17.74 18.17 20.86
N GLU A 200 -17.41 16.94 20.44
CA GLU A 200 -18.12 15.69 20.74
C GLU A 200 -19.59 15.64 20.28
N VAL A 201 -20.00 16.56 19.41
CA VAL A 201 -21.38 16.62 18.89
C VAL A 201 -21.70 15.41 18.01
N ILE A 202 -20.74 15.01 17.16
CA ILE A 202 -20.89 13.91 16.20
C ILE A 202 -20.40 12.58 16.81
N LEU A 203 -19.14 12.51 17.22
CA LEU A 203 -18.50 11.35 17.87
C LEU A 203 -17.76 11.81 19.12
N LYS A 204 -17.70 10.95 20.15
CA LYS A 204 -16.88 11.20 21.34
C LYS A 204 -15.40 11.13 20.99
N LYS A 205 -14.55 11.80 21.78
CA LYS A 205 -13.09 11.73 21.60
C LYS A 205 -12.56 10.29 21.58
N SER A 206 -13.05 9.42 22.47
CA SER A 206 -12.67 8.01 22.50
C SER A 206 -13.12 7.24 21.25
N GLU A 207 -14.25 7.61 20.65
CA GLU A 207 -14.74 6.97 19.41
C GLU A 207 -13.90 7.42 18.20
N ILE A 208 -13.41 8.66 18.20
CA ILE A 208 -12.48 9.18 17.19
C ILE A 208 -11.13 8.47 17.31
N GLU A 209 -10.56 8.35 18.51
CA GLU A 209 -9.31 7.62 18.76
C GLU A 209 -9.42 6.13 18.35
N ASP A 210 -10.53 5.48 18.71
CA ASP A 210 -10.84 4.12 18.24
C ASP A 210 -10.85 4.04 16.71
N LEU A 211 -11.50 5.01 16.04
CA LEU A 211 -11.63 5.04 14.59
C LEU A 211 -10.29 5.22 13.88
N GLU A 212 -9.40 6.07 14.40
CA GLU A 212 -8.04 6.23 13.92
C GLU A 212 -7.28 4.89 13.97
N ASN A 213 -7.37 4.18 15.10
CA ASN A 213 -6.72 2.89 15.29
C ASN A 213 -7.27 1.82 14.33
N TYR A 214 -8.59 1.75 14.17
CA TYR A 214 -9.23 0.76 13.30
C TYR A 214 -8.89 1.01 11.84
N LEU A 215 -8.93 2.27 11.39
CA LEU A 215 -8.54 2.63 10.03
C LEU A 215 -7.07 2.36 9.78
N TRP A 216 -6.17 2.71 10.70
CA TRP A 216 -4.75 2.36 10.59
C TRP A 216 -4.52 0.85 10.47
N PHE A 217 -5.27 0.03 11.21
CA PHE A 217 -5.18 -1.43 11.08
C PHE A 217 -5.47 -1.90 9.65
N PHE A 218 -6.43 -1.27 8.99
CA PHE A 218 -6.85 -1.60 7.63
C PHE A 218 -5.89 -1.03 6.58
N THR A 219 -5.66 0.29 6.59
CA THR A 219 -4.91 1.02 5.56
C THR A 219 -3.39 0.93 5.73
N LYS A 220 -2.92 0.53 6.92
CA LYS A 220 -1.52 0.59 7.37
C LYS A 220 -0.93 2.00 7.45
N ASN A 221 -1.78 3.03 7.29
CA ASN A 221 -1.42 4.44 7.37
C ASN A 221 -2.36 5.18 8.32
N TRP A 222 -1.81 6.10 9.11
CA TRP A 222 -2.63 6.85 10.08
C TRP A 222 -3.53 7.85 9.35
N PRO A 223 -4.86 7.80 9.56
CA PRO A 223 -5.74 8.85 9.07
C PRO A 223 -5.60 10.12 9.91
N SER A 224 -5.96 11.25 9.30
CA SER A 224 -6.23 12.49 10.02
C SER A 224 -7.74 12.72 10.07
N ILE A 225 -8.27 12.99 11.26
CA ILE A 225 -9.69 13.31 11.45
C ILE A 225 -9.81 14.78 11.82
N TYR A 226 -10.68 15.49 11.12
CA TYR A 226 -10.93 16.92 11.33
C TYR A 226 -12.40 17.17 11.60
N GLU A 227 -12.69 18.02 12.57
CA GLU A 227 -14.00 18.60 12.79
C GLU A 227 -14.09 19.94 12.06
N ILE A 228 -15.17 20.11 11.30
CA ILE A 228 -15.39 21.28 10.46
C ILE A 228 -16.73 21.89 10.83
N GLU A 229 -16.72 23.18 11.18
CA GLU A 229 -17.92 23.99 11.37
C GLU A 229 -18.12 24.89 10.15
N ASP A 230 -19.24 24.74 9.45
CA ASP A 230 -19.60 25.55 8.28
C ASP A 230 -20.10 26.96 8.65
N GLU A 231 -20.44 27.80 7.67
CA GLU A 231 -20.93 29.16 7.92
C GLU A 231 -22.28 29.22 8.66
N GLU A 232 -23.07 28.15 8.60
CA GLU A 232 -24.38 28.03 9.25
C GLU A 232 -24.25 27.47 10.68
N GLY A 233 -23.04 27.06 11.09
CA GLY A 233 -22.76 26.42 12.38
C GLY A 233 -23.03 24.91 12.38
N ASN A 234 -23.21 24.28 11.22
CA ASN A 234 -23.32 22.83 11.14
C ASN A 234 -21.92 22.21 11.26
N ILE A 235 -21.83 21.20 12.11
CA ILE A 235 -20.60 20.47 12.37
C ILE A 235 -20.61 19.21 11.51
N GLN A 236 -19.49 18.92 10.86
CA GLN A 236 -19.21 17.65 10.17
C GLN A 236 -17.83 17.12 10.56
N LEU A 237 -17.63 15.80 10.46
CA LEU A 237 -16.31 15.18 10.59
C LEU A 237 -15.80 14.76 9.22
N GLN A 238 -14.55 15.11 8.90
CA GLN A 238 -13.86 14.64 7.70
C GLN A 238 -12.64 13.80 8.08
N ILE A 239 -12.54 12.63 7.46
CA ILE A 239 -11.42 11.70 7.65
C ILE A 239 -10.65 11.66 6.35
N VAL A 240 -9.38 12.02 6.41
CA VAL A 240 -8.46 11.98 5.26
C VAL A 240 -7.33 11.01 5.56
N GLY A 241 -6.94 10.22 4.58
CA GLY A 241 -5.79 9.33 4.72
C GLY A 241 -5.35 8.77 3.38
N GLU A 242 -4.45 7.80 3.43
CA GLU A 242 -3.90 7.13 2.26
C GLU A 242 -3.97 5.62 2.45
N THR A 243 -4.31 4.87 1.40
CA THR A 243 -4.35 3.39 1.44
C THR A 243 -3.77 2.81 0.18
N VAL A 244 -3.22 1.59 0.29
CA VAL A 244 -2.85 0.78 -0.86
C VAL A 244 -4.13 0.30 -1.58
N ILE A 245 -4.16 0.44 -2.90
CA ILE A 245 -5.31 0.14 -3.78
C ILE A 245 -5.03 -0.95 -4.80
N TYR A 246 -3.78 -1.11 -5.25
CA TYR A 246 -3.38 -2.17 -6.17
C TYR A 246 -1.87 -2.40 -6.12
N ASP A 247 -1.43 -3.63 -5.82
CA ASP A 247 -0.02 -3.95 -5.62
C ASP A 247 0.62 -3.04 -4.55
N LYS A 248 1.48 -2.09 -4.94
CA LYS A 248 2.02 -1.03 -4.08
C LYS A 248 1.45 0.36 -4.37
N MET A 249 0.51 0.46 -5.31
CA MET A 249 -0.14 1.72 -5.62
C MET A 249 -0.98 2.21 -4.46
N THR A 250 -0.79 3.46 -4.08
CA THR A 250 -1.55 4.13 -3.04
C THR A 250 -2.49 5.18 -3.62
N SER A 251 -3.57 5.46 -2.89
CA SER A 251 -4.48 6.56 -3.17
C SER A 251 -4.83 7.24 -1.87
N GLN A 252 -4.88 8.57 -1.91
CA GLN A 252 -5.57 9.33 -0.87
C GLN A 252 -7.07 9.02 -0.90
N TYR A 253 -7.72 9.10 0.26
CA TYR A 253 -9.16 8.94 0.42
C TYR A 253 -9.71 10.01 1.36
N ARG A 254 -10.99 10.33 1.18
CA ARG A 254 -11.72 11.25 2.05
C ARG A 254 -13.10 10.69 2.40
N ILE A 255 -13.42 10.62 3.68
CA ILE A 255 -14.74 10.23 4.19
C ILE A 255 -15.35 11.46 4.86
N ILE A 256 -16.54 11.87 4.42
CA ILE A 256 -17.27 13.01 4.98
C ILE A 256 -18.48 12.48 5.75
N LEU A 257 -18.54 12.78 7.04
CA LEU A 257 -19.61 12.39 7.96
C LEU A 257 -20.38 13.65 8.38
N LYS A 258 -21.55 13.86 7.78
CA LYS A 258 -22.28 15.13 7.91
C LYS A 258 -23.08 15.25 9.18
N ASP A 259 -23.43 14.12 9.79
CA ASP A 259 -24.21 14.08 11.01
C ASP A 259 -23.86 12.90 11.92
N LYS A 260 -24.39 12.95 13.14
CA LYS A 260 -24.21 11.91 14.16
C LYS A 260 -24.69 10.52 13.74
N LYS A 261 -25.74 10.44 12.90
CA LYS A 261 -26.30 9.17 12.45
C LYS A 261 -25.37 8.50 11.44
N GLU A 262 -24.89 9.24 10.43
CA GLU A 262 -23.90 8.78 9.46
C GLU A 262 -22.60 8.36 10.15
N ALA A 263 -22.09 9.21 11.05
CA ALA A 263 -20.88 8.90 11.80
C ALA A 263 -21.01 7.66 12.69
N SER A 264 -22.16 7.49 13.36
CA SER A 264 -22.41 6.31 14.18
C SER A 264 -22.49 5.02 13.35
N LYS A 265 -23.09 5.07 12.14
CA LYS A 265 -23.08 3.93 11.21
C LYS A 265 -21.66 3.58 10.77
N CYS A 266 -20.89 4.58 10.35
CA CYS A 266 -19.50 4.42 9.92
C CYS A 266 -18.62 3.82 11.03
N TYR A 267 -18.66 4.41 12.23
CA TYR A 267 -17.92 3.92 13.39
C TYR A 267 -18.25 2.47 13.72
N LYS A 268 -19.54 2.12 13.80
CA LYS A 268 -19.97 0.75 14.12
C LYS A 268 -19.57 -0.27 13.06
N LEU A 269 -19.67 0.09 11.78
CA LEU A 269 -19.23 -0.77 10.68
C LEU A 269 -17.73 -1.06 10.81
N ILE A 270 -16.90 -0.02 10.85
CA ILE A 270 -15.44 -0.16 10.91
C ILE A 270 -15.02 -0.91 12.16
N LYS A 271 -15.65 -0.63 13.32
CA LYS A 271 -15.43 -1.36 14.56
C LYS A 271 -15.75 -2.84 14.45
N ALA A 272 -16.91 -3.19 13.88
CA ALA A 272 -17.32 -4.58 13.70
C ALA A 272 -16.34 -5.34 12.80
N LEU A 273 -15.97 -4.75 11.67
CA LEU A 273 -15.00 -5.32 10.74
C LEU A 273 -13.63 -5.49 11.41
N PHE A 274 -13.17 -4.48 12.16
CA PHE A 274 -11.90 -4.54 12.89
C PHE A 274 -11.89 -5.71 13.88
N ILE A 275 -12.95 -5.85 14.69
CA ILE A 275 -13.06 -6.93 15.67
C ILE A 275 -13.01 -8.30 14.98
N LEU A 276 -13.78 -8.50 13.90
CA LEU A 276 -13.77 -9.76 13.14
C LEU A 276 -12.39 -10.07 12.56
N ALA A 277 -11.76 -9.09 11.92
CA ALA A 277 -10.44 -9.25 11.33
C ALA A 277 -9.35 -9.49 12.39
N TYR A 278 -9.48 -8.90 13.58
CA TYR A 278 -8.48 -9.01 14.64
C TYR A 278 -8.60 -10.32 15.44
N ASP A 279 -9.82 -10.67 15.89
CA ASP A 279 -10.07 -11.87 16.69
C ASP A 279 -10.06 -13.17 15.84
N LEU A 280 -10.48 -13.09 14.58
CA LEU A 280 -10.63 -14.22 13.66
C LEU A 280 -9.79 -14.01 12.39
N ARG A 281 -8.52 -13.62 12.55
CA ARG A 281 -7.56 -13.28 11.47
C ARG A 281 -7.45 -14.28 10.32
N LYS A 282 -7.68 -15.56 10.58
CA LYS A 282 -7.61 -16.61 9.54
C LYS A 282 -8.84 -16.59 8.64
N ASP A 283 -9.97 -16.18 9.18
CA ASP A 283 -11.26 -16.27 8.54
C ASP A 283 -11.64 -14.96 7.84
N TYR A 284 -11.29 -13.81 8.44
CA TYR A 284 -11.70 -12.51 7.93
C TYR A 284 -10.51 -11.67 7.48
N GLN A 285 -10.38 -11.54 6.17
CA GLN A 285 -9.47 -10.62 5.50
C GLN A 285 -10.29 -9.68 4.63
N PHE A 286 -10.49 -8.45 5.10
CA PHE A 286 -11.22 -7.43 4.36
C PHE A 286 -10.29 -6.71 3.39
N GLN A 287 -10.69 -6.66 2.13
CA GLN A 287 -10.04 -5.85 1.11
C GLN A 287 -10.59 -4.42 1.17
N ILE A 288 -9.72 -3.44 0.95
CA ILE A 288 -10.06 -2.02 0.96
C ILE A 288 -9.96 -1.51 -0.47
N LYS A 289 -10.97 -0.78 -0.91
CA LYS A 289 -10.98 -0.12 -2.21
C LYS A 289 -11.42 1.33 -2.07
N ILE A 290 -11.09 2.16 -3.05
CA ILE A 290 -11.64 3.51 -3.17
C ILE A 290 -13.01 3.38 -3.85
N GLY A 291 -14.04 3.97 -3.25
CA GLY A 291 -15.38 4.03 -3.82
C GLY A 291 -15.51 5.11 -4.90
N GLU A 292 -16.66 5.14 -5.59
CA GLU A 292 -16.96 6.15 -6.61
C GLU A 292 -16.99 7.59 -6.07
N ASN A 293 -17.18 7.75 -4.76
CA ASN A 293 -17.16 9.04 -4.06
C ASN A 293 -15.76 9.44 -3.55
N GLY A 294 -14.73 8.62 -3.76
CA GLY A 294 -13.37 8.87 -3.31
C GLY A 294 -13.10 8.52 -1.85
N GLY A 295 -14.07 7.90 -1.15
CA GLY A 295 -13.93 7.37 0.21
C GLY A 295 -13.53 5.89 0.23
N LEU A 296 -13.42 5.31 1.42
CA LEU A 296 -13.10 3.89 1.59
C LEU A 296 -14.34 3.00 1.48
N GLU A 297 -14.15 1.84 0.85
CA GLU A 297 -15.10 0.74 0.80
C GLU A 297 -14.44 -0.56 1.26
N PHE A 298 -15.19 -1.40 1.97
CA PHE A 298 -14.71 -2.65 2.53
C PHE A 298 -15.37 -3.83 1.81
N TYR A 299 -14.55 -4.79 1.38
CA TYR A 299 -14.98 -5.97 0.65
C TYR A 299 -14.54 -7.25 1.36
N TYR A 300 -15.37 -8.27 1.33
CA TYR A 300 -15.03 -9.63 1.75
C TYR A 300 -15.49 -10.60 0.67
N ASN A 301 -14.58 -11.42 0.14
CA ASN A 301 -14.87 -12.33 -0.99
C ASN A 301 -15.57 -11.62 -2.15
N ASP A 302 -15.07 -10.43 -2.54
CA ASP A 302 -15.62 -9.56 -3.58
C ASP A 302 -17.03 -8.99 -3.32
N GLU A 303 -17.64 -9.26 -2.16
CA GLU A 303 -18.90 -8.65 -1.72
C GLU A 303 -18.62 -7.38 -0.89
N LYS A 304 -19.19 -6.25 -1.30
CA LYS A 304 -19.12 -4.98 -0.54
C LYS A 304 -19.92 -5.11 0.75
N ILE A 305 -19.30 -4.76 1.88
CA ILE A 305 -19.96 -4.73 3.19
C ILE A 305 -20.29 -3.28 3.55
N GLU A 306 -21.57 -3.05 3.84
CA GLU A 306 -22.08 -1.76 4.31
C GLU A 306 -22.77 -1.94 5.66
N TYR A 307 -22.95 -0.86 6.41
CA TYR A 307 -23.59 -0.93 7.73
C TYR A 307 -25.00 -1.53 7.64
N ASP A 308 -25.75 -1.20 6.58
CA ASP A 308 -27.13 -1.65 6.40
C ASP A 308 -27.21 -3.14 5.99
N THR A 309 -26.16 -3.72 5.39
CA THR A 309 -26.06 -5.14 5.03
C THR A 309 -25.28 -5.99 6.04
N LEU A 310 -24.59 -5.35 7.01
CA LEU A 310 -23.82 -6.01 8.05
C LEU A 310 -24.61 -7.09 8.82
N PRO A 311 -25.87 -6.88 9.24
CA PRO A 311 -26.63 -7.93 9.93
C PRO A 311 -26.83 -9.20 9.10
N GLU A 312 -27.05 -9.06 7.78
CA GLU A 312 -27.21 -10.19 6.86
C GLU A 312 -25.89 -10.94 6.68
N PHE A 313 -24.80 -10.18 6.53
CA PHE A 313 -23.44 -10.73 6.50
C PHE A 313 -23.14 -11.57 7.75
N LEU A 314 -23.38 -10.99 8.95
CA LEU A 314 -23.14 -11.67 10.22
C LEU A 314 -23.96 -12.97 10.34
N LYS A 315 -25.21 -12.94 9.89
CA LYS A 315 -26.08 -14.11 9.87
C LYS A 315 -25.56 -15.20 8.93
N LYS A 316 -25.23 -14.86 7.69
CA LYS A 316 -24.69 -15.80 6.67
C LYS A 316 -23.44 -16.50 7.19
N GLU A 317 -22.52 -15.73 7.75
CA GLU A 317 -21.26 -16.23 8.30
C GLU A 317 -21.46 -17.11 9.55
N SER A 318 -22.33 -16.70 10.47
CA SER A 318 -22.65 -17.48 11.67
C SER A 318 -23.21 -18.86 11.32
N ILE A 319 -24.18 -18.90 10.43
CA ILE A 319 -24.84 -20.14 9.99
C ILE A 319 -23.82 -21.06 9.31
N SER A 320 -22.97 -20.50 8.44
CA SER A 320 -21.91 -21.26 7.77
C SER A 320 -20.99 -21.94 8.78
N LYS A 321 -20.49 -21.19 9.78
CA LYS A 321 -19.58 -21.73 10.81
C LYS A 321 -20.25 -22.73 11.74
N ILE A 322 -21.52 -22.54 12.10
CA ILE A 322 -22.28 -23.51 12.90
C ILE A 322 -22.36 -24.85 12.16
N LYS A 323 -22.73 -24.82 10.87
CA LYS A 323 -22.83 -26.02 10.03
C LYS A 323 -21.48 -26.71 9.86
N GLU A 324 -20.41 -25.94 9.67
CA GLU A 324 -19.06 -26.49 9.61
C GLU A 324 -18.66 -27.15 10.93
N ASN A 325 -18.98 -26.52 12.07
CA ASN A 325 -18.67 -27.05 13.39
C ASN A 325 -19.40 -28.38 13.66
N GLU A 326 -20.68 -28.49 13.27
CA GLU A 326 -21.44 -29.76 13.35
C GLU A 326 -20.78 -30.87 12.53
N ARG A 327 -20.30 -30.55 11.31
CA ARG A 327 -19.59 -31.50 10.44
C ARG A 327 -18.27 -31.96 11.09
N VAL A 328 -17.46 -31.03 11.58
CA VAL A 328 -16.16 -31.32 12.22
C VAL A 328 -16.34 -32.17 13.48
N LYS A 329 -17.37 -31.90 14.29
CA LYS A 329 -17.71 -32.70 15.47
C LYS A 329 -18.09 -34.13 15.08
N THR A 330 -18.92 -34.31 14.05
CA THR A 330 -19.32 -35.63 13.53
C THR A 330 -18.10 -36.41 13.04
N GLU A 331 -17.27 -35.79 12.21
CA GLU A 331 -16.04 -36.43 11.70
C GLU A 331 -15.08 -36.80 12.85
N THR A 332 -14.94 -35.95 13.87
CA THR A 332 -14.10 -36.25 15.04
C THR A 332 -14.60 -37.47 15.80
N LYS A 333 -15.93 -37.65 15.92
CA LYS A 333 -16.52 -38.84 16.54
C LYS A 333 -16.19 -40.10 15.74
N GLU A 334 -16.30 -40.05 14.42
CA GLU A 334 -15.96 -41.17 13.53
C GLU A 334 -14.48 -41.56 13.66
N VAL A 335 -13.57 -40.59 13.58
CA VAL A 335 -12.12 -40.82 13.75
C VAL A 335 -11.82 -41.44 15.13
N LYS A 336 -12.46 -40.96 16.20
CA LYS A 336 -12.28 -41.52 17.55
C LYS A 336 -12.83 -42.95 17.66
N ALA A 337 -13.89 -43.30 16.92
CA ALA A 337 -14.39 -44.66 16.85
C ALA A 337 -13.40 -45.58 16.13
N ASP A 338 -12.83 -45.13 15.01
CA ASP A 338 -11.84 -45.88 14.25
C ASP A 338 -10.53 -46.09 15.03
N ILE A 339 -10.10 -45.10 15.84
CA ILE A 339 -8.97 -45.28 16.78
C ILE A 339 -9.23 -46.44 17.74
N LYS A 340 -10.44 -46.53 18.32
CA LYS A 340 -10.79 -47.62 19.24
C LYS A 340 -10.79 -48.99 18.55
N ASP A 341 -11.31 -49.05 17.33
CA ASP A 341 -11.32 -50.28 16.55
C ASP A 341 -9.89 -50.73 16.20
N LEU A 342 -9.01 -49.80 15.80
CA LEU A 342 -7.59 -50.07 15.57
C LEU A 342 -6.84 -50.49 16.84
N GLN A 343 -7.15 -49.90 18.01
CA GLN A 343 -6.55 -50.32 19.29
C GLN A 343 -6.90 -51.77 19.62
N LYS A 344 -8.16 -52.18 19.40
CA LYS A 344 -8.59 -53.58 19.57
C LYS A 344 -7.83 -54.52 18.61
N GLN A 345 -7.62 -54.10 17.36
CA GLN A 345 -6.83 -54.87 16.39
C GLN A 345 -5.36 -54.96 16.79
N GLU A 346 -4.76 -53.87 17.27
CA GLU A 346 -3.38 -53.83 17.78
C GLU A 346 -3.18 -54.84 18.93
N GLU A 347 -4.09 -54.85 19.92
CA GLU A 347 -4.06 -55.79 21.04
C GLU A 347 -4.16 -57.25 20.58
N GLN A 348 -5.07 -57.55 19.65
CA GLN A 348 -5.25 -58.89 19.11
C GLN A 348 -3.99 -59.38 18.38
N LYS A 349 -3.41 -58.53 17.54
CA LYS A 349 -2.19 -58.84 16.78
C LYS A 349 -0.97 -58.99 17.68
N ASN A 350 -0.85 -58.17 18.73
CA ASN A 350 0.19 -58.33 19.75
C ASN A 350 0.05 -59.66 20.51
N LEU A 351 -1.18 -60.08 20.85
CA LEU A 351 -1.43 -61.38 21.47
C LEU A 351 -1.07 -62.54 20.53
N GLU A 352 -1.35 -62.41 19.23
CA GLU A 352 -0.93 -63.40 18.23
C GLU A 352 0.59 -63.49 18.13
N TYR A 353 1.28 -62.35 18.10
CA TYR A 353 2.74 -62.30 18.03
C TYR A 353 3.38 -62.98 19.24
N LEU A 354 2.85 -62.71 20.44
CA LEU A 354 3.29 -63.38 21.68
C LEU A 354 3.04 -64.90 21.67
N ARG A 355 1.99 -65.37 20.99
CA ARG A 355 1.76 -66.82 20.80
C ARG A 355 2.82 -67.43 19.89
N LYS A 356 3.14 -66.80 18.76
CA LYS A 356 4.21 -67.25 17.84
C LYS A 356 5.56 -67.29 18.54
N GLU A 357 5.87 -66.29 19.36
CA GLU A 357 7.08 -66.29 20.19
C GLU A 357 7.12 -67.48 21.17
N LYS A 358 6.01 -67.76 21.88
CA LYS A 358 5.90 -68.92 22.77
C LYS A 358 6.04 -70.26 22.03
N GLU A 359 5.50 -70.37 20.82
CA GLU A 359 5.64 -71.55 19.97
C GLU A 359 7.11 -71.81 19.63
N ILE A 360 7.86 -70.77 19.29
CA ILE A 360 9.30 -70.82 19.00
C ILE A 360 10.10 -71.20 20.25
N VAL A 361 9.84 -70.57 21.41
CA VAL A 361 10.49 -70.95 22.68
C VAL A 361 10.26 -72.43 22.97
N THR A 362 9.01 -72.89 22.86
CA THR A 362 8.63 -74.27 23.14
C THR A 362 9.28 -75.24 22.15
N PHE A 363 9.37 -74.88 20.86
CA PHE A 363 10.07 -75.65 19.83
C PHE A 363 11.57 -75.79 20.17
N LEU A 364 12.23 -74.68 20.51
CA LEU A 364 13.65 -74.66 20.88
C LEU A 364 13.94 -75.47 22.15
N GLU A 365 13.07 -75.42 23.16
CA GLU A 365 13.17 -76.24 24.38
C GLU A 365 13.00 -77.74 24.10
N CYS A 366 12.05 -78.11 23.24
CA CYS A 366 11.79 -79.52 22.90
C CYS A 366 12.92 -80.13 22.04
N LYS A 367 13.73 -79.31 21.35
CA LYS A 367 14.91 -79.76 20.59
C LYS A 367 16.13 -80.10 21.48
N LYS A 368 16.18 -79.61 22.73
CA LYS A 368 17.31 -79.79 23.68
C LYS A 368 17.37 -81.16 24.39
N THR A 369 16.31 -81.97 24.41
CA THR A 369 16.30 -83.29 25.08
C THR A 369 15.65 -84.39 24.23
N PHE A 370 16.21 -85.61 24.25
CA PHE A 370 15.79 -86.75 23.42
C PHE A 370 14.33 -87.18 23.66
N MET A 371 13.81 -87.06 24.89
CA MET A 371 12.39 -87.28 25.25
C MET A 371 11.45 -86.12 24.82
N GLY A 372 11.98 -84.90 24.60
CA GLY A 372 11.21 -83.73 24.17
C GLY A 372 10.76 -83.81 22.71
N ARG A 373 11.58 -84.42 21.84
CA ARG A 373 11.28 -84.63 20.42
C ARG A 373 10.04 -85.50 20.18
N ILE A 374 9.75 -86.46 21.06
CA ILE A 374 8.53 -87.28 20.96
C ILE A 374 7.31 -86.50 21.48
N LYS A 375 7.45 -85.57 22.43
CA LYS A 375 6.32 -84.90 23.08
C LYS A 375 5.71 -83.75 22.27
N TYR A 376 6.49 -83.09 21.40
CA TYR A 376 6.01 -81.99 20.55
C TYR A 376 5.04 -82.48 19.46
N PHE A 377 5.35 -83.61 18.82
CA PHE A 377 4.49 -84.22 17.78
C PHE A 377 3.18 -84.83 18.32
N PHE A 378 3.11 -85.21 19.61
CA PHE A 378 1.88 -85.76 20.22
C PHE A 378 0.95 -84.71 20.85
N LYS A 379 1.35 -83.44 20.95
CA LYS A 379 0.46 -82.36 21.43
C LYS A 379 -0.39 -81.72 20.33
N GLY A 380 -0.12 -82.00 19.06
CA GLY A 380 -0.84 -81.46 17.89
C GLY A 380 -2.22 -82.07 17.59
N LYS A 381 -2.75 -82.99 18.41
CA LYS A 381 -4.10 -83.54 18.25
C LYS A 381 -4.84 -83.60 19.59
N LYS A 382 -5.33 -82.45 20.05
CA LYS A 382 -6.57 -82.38 20.84
C LYS A 382 -7.16 -80.98 20.65
N GLY A 383 -8.33 -80.96 20.01
CA GLY A 383 -8.95 -79.78 19.44
C GLY A 383 -9.17 -78.63 20.42
N LYS A 384 -8.95 -77.42 19.91
CA LYS A 384 -9.72 -76.26 20.32
C LYS A 384 -10.70 -75.98 19.19
N LYS A 385 -11.98 -75.89 19.56
CA LYS A 385 -13.04 -75.43 18.68
C LYS A 385 -12.63 -74.08 18.12
N ASP A 386 -12.69 -73.95 16.80
CA ASP A 386 -12.88 -72.67 16.15
C ASP A 386 -14.19 -72.10 16.71
N GLU A 387 -14.09 -71.11 17.59
CA GLU A 387 -15.14 -70.12 17.69
C GLU A 387 -14.91 -69.20 16.48
N ASP A 388 -15.69 -69.43 15.44
CA ASP A 388 -15.97 -68.42 14.43
C ASP A 388 -16.46 -67.17 15.17
N VAL A 389 -15.54 -66.22 15.41
CA VAL A 389 -15.90 -64.85 15.72
C VAL A 389 -16.44 -64.30 14.41
N SER A 390 -17.75 -64.49 14.20
CA SER A 390 -18.45 -63.99 13.03
C SER A 390 -18.18 -62.49 12.90
N GLU A 391 -17.78 -62.03 11.72
CA GLU A 391 -17.67 -60.61 11.36
C GLU A 391 -18.96 -59.81 11.68
N HIS A 392 -20.09 -60.49 11.90
CA HIS A 392 -21.36 -59.89 12.32
C HIS A 392 -21.42 -59.38 13.77
N SER A 393 -20.55 -59.81 14.70
CA SER A 393 -20.57 -59.29 16.08
C SER A 393 -19.87 -57.93 16.23
N ALA A 394 -18.78 -57.71 15.48
CA ALA A 394 -18.05 -56.44 15.46
C ALA A 394 -18.94 -55.27 14.99
N SER A 395 -19.80 -55.48 13.99
CA SER A 395 -20.74 -54.46 13.50
C SER A 395 -21.82 -54.04 14.52
N LYS A 396 -22.24 -54.93 15.43
CA LYS A 396 -23.25 -54.64 16.48
C LYS A 396 -22.64 -53.96 17.70
N GLU A 397 -21.39 -54.26 18.04
CA GLU A 397 -20.65 -53.55 19.08
C GLU A 397 -20.19 -52.17 18.62
N ARG A 398 -19.76 -52.01 17.36
CA ARG A 398 -19.47 -50.72 16.73
C ARG A 398 -20.67 -49.77 16.79
N LEU A 399 -21.87 -50.27 16.47
CA LEU A 399 -23.13 -49.53 16.63
C LEU A 399 -23.45 -49.18 18.09
N LYS A 400 -23.16 -50.06 19.06
CA LYS A 400 -23.37 -49.79 20.50
C LYS A 400 -22.36 -48.82 21.10
N ASP A 401 -21.10 -48.81 20.65
CA ASP A 401 -20.06 -47.87 21.10
C ASP A 401 -20.32 -46.46 20.54
N ILE A 402 -20.80 -46.34 19.29
CA ILE A 402 -21.30 -45.07 18.72
C ILE A 402 -22.53 -44.58 19.52
N LEU A 403 -23.53 -45.44 19.73
CA LEU A 403 -24.76 -45.12 20.48
C LEU A 403 -24.53 -44.85 21.98
N SER A 404 -23.43 -45.29 22.57
CA SER A 404 -23.11 -45.03 23.99
C SER A 404 -22.29 -43.75 24.19
N GLN A 405 -21.60 -43.27 23.16
CA GLN A 405 -21.05 -41.92 23.09
C GLN A 405 -22.11 -40.84 22.78
N ASP A 406 -23.29 -41.23 22.27
CA ASP A 406 -24.44 -40.34 22.03
C ASP A 406 -25.14 -39.79 23.29
N LYS A 407 -24.58 -40.00 24.50
CA LYS A 407 -25.08 -39.28 25.69
C LYS A 407 -24.74 -37.79 25.68
N GLU A 408 -23.80 -37.35 24.85
CA GLU A 408 -23.64 -35.94 24.49
C GLU A 408 -24.41 -35.69 23.19
N ASN A 409 -25.64 -35.18 23.34
CA ASN A 409 -26.47 -34.71 22.24
C ASN A 409 -25.67 -33.70 21.42
N ILE A 410 -25.37 -34.02 20.15
CA ILE A 410 -25.08 -32.98 19.17
C ILE A 410 -26.42 -32.29 18.96
N GLU A 411 -26.57 -31.06 19.45
CA GLU A 411 -27.70 -30.21 19.07
C GLU A 411 -27.58 -29.95 17.57
N HIS A 412 -28.36 -30.68 16.77
CA HIS A 412 -28.58 -30.34 15.36
C HIS A 412 -29.58 -29.20 15.31
N PHE A 413 -29.13 -28.03 14.88
CA PHE A 413 -30.02 -26.91 14.68
C PHE A 413 -30.82 -27.11 13.38
N LYS A 414 -32.13 -26.87 13.42
CA LYS A 414 -32.93 -26.82 12.19
C LYS A 414 -32.63 -25.54 11.43
N ASP A 415 -32.56 -25.61 10.10
CA ASP A 415 -32.29 -24.44 9.25
C ASP A 415 -33.25 -23.27 9.54
N ASP A 416 -34.54 -23.55 9.71
CA ASP A 416 -35.57 -22.54 10.07
C ASP A 416 -35.31 -21.85 11.43
N GLU A 417 -34.65 -22.55 12.36
CA GLU A 417 -34.33 -22.02 13.70
C GLU A 417 -33.06 -21.16 13.69
N LEU A 418 -32.10 -21.50 12.83
CA LEU A 418 -30.92 -20.67 12.58
C LEU A 418 -31.29 -19.39 11.82
N GLU A 419 -32.19 -19.50 10.83
CA GLU A 419 -32.60 -18.37 10.03
C GLU A 419 -33.52 -17.38 10.77
N SER A 420 -34.18 -17.77 11.85
CA SER A 420 -34.99 -16.86 12.66
C SER A 420 -34.21 -16.10 13.73
N LYS A 421 -32.92 -16.44 13.96
CA LYS A 421 -32.05 -15.77 14.94
C LYS A 421 -31.30 -14.59 14.32
N SER A 422 -31.11 -13.55 15.12
CA SER A 422 -30.16 -12.47 14.84
C SER A 422 -28.81 -12.79 15.46
N TYR A 423 -27.72 -12.53 14.75
CA TYR A 423 -26.37 -12.80 15.21
C TYR A 423 -25.59 -11.50 15.40
N THR A 424 -24.80 -11.44 16.47
CA THR A 424 -23.90 -10.34 16.79
C THR A 424 -22.45 -10.67 16.42
N VAL A 425 -21.58 -9.66 16.46
CA VAL A 425 -20.14 -9.85 16.24
C VAL A 425 -19.56 -10.79 17.31
N GLU A 426 -20.00 -10.63 18.57
CA GLU A 426 -19.61 -11.48 19.69
C GLU A 426 -20.03 -12.94 19.51
N ASP A 427 -21.22 -13.18 18.94
CA ASP A 427 -21.70 -14.53 18.64
C ASP A 427 -20.79 -15.21 17.60
N ILE A 428 -20.43 -14.51 16.52
CA ILE A 428 -19.50 -15.04 15.50
C ILE A 428 -18.14 -15.37 16.12
N ILE A 429 -17.60 -14.50 16.97
CA ILE A 429 -16.32 -14.76 17.65
C ILE A 429 -16.42 -16.04 18.49
N LYS A 430 -17.51 -16.21 19.24
CA LYS A 430 -17.70 -17.39 20.08
C LYS A 430 -17.83 -18.66 19.24
N ILE A 431 -18.63 -18.62 18.17
CA ILE A 431 -18.82 -19.73 17.23
C ILE A 431 -17.49 -20.07 16.54
N GLY A 432 -16.75 -19.06 16.07
CA GLY A 432 -15.45 -19.23 15.40
C GLY A 432 -14.40 -19.83 16.32
N LYS A 433 -14.27 -19.35 17.57
CA LYS A 433 -13.35 -19.93 18.57
C LYS A 433 -13.71 -21.37 18.93
N GLU A 434 -14.99 -21.70 19.01
CA GLU A 434 -15.44 -23.08 19.22
C GLU A 434 -15.08 -23.99 18.03
N LEU A 435 -15.34 -23.52 16.81
CA LEU A 435 -15.00 -24.24 15.58
C LEU A 435 -13.49 -24.50 15.49
N ASP A 436 -12.65 -23.48 15.73
CA ASP A 436 -11.19 -23.60 15.72
C ASP A 436 -10.68 -24.68 16.70
N ASN A 437 -11.24 -24.74 17.90
CA ASN A 437 -10.90 -25.77 18.88
C ASN A 437 -11.29 -27.16 18.37
N ASN A 438 -12.50 -27.31 17.82
CA ASN A 438 -12.95 -28.60 17.29
C ASN A 438 -12.15 -29.04 16.05
N ILE A 439 -11.74 -28.11 15.18
CA ILE A 439 -10.84 -28.40 14.05
C ILE A 439 -9.49 -28.91 14.57
N LYS A 440 -8.94 -28.27 15.60
CA LYS A 440 -7.68 -28.69 16.22
C LYS A 440 -7.80 -30.09 16.84
N ASP A 441 -8.90 -30.37 17.53
CA ASP A 441 -9.17 -31.68 18.12
C ASP A 441 -9.34 -32.77 17.06
N ASN A 442 -10.04 -32.48 15.96
CA ASN A 442 -10.16 -33.37 14.81
C ASN A 442 -8.79 -33.68 14.19
N LYS A 443 -7.98 -32.65 13.97
CA LYS A 443 -6.62 -32.80 13.43
C LYS A 443 -5.74 -33.68 14.33
N ASN A 444 -5.78 -33.47 15.64
CA ASN A 444 -5.06 -34.30 16.60
C ASN A 444 -5.55 -35.76 16.56
N ALA A 445 -6.87 -35.99 16.52
CA ALA A 445 -7.43 -37.33 16.40
C ALA A 445 -7.00 -38.02 15.10
N LYS A 446 -6.95 -37.31 13.97
CA LYS A 446 -6.45 -37.87 12.70
C LYS A 446 -4.97 -38.25 12.76
N LEU A 447 -4.15 -37.44 13.42
CA LEU A 447 -2.73 -37.75 13.65
C LEU A 447 -2.58 -39.00 14.53
N ASP A 448 -3.35 -39.10 15.62
CA ASP A 448 -3.37 -40.27 16.49
C ASP A 448 -3.78 -41.54 15.73
N LEU A 449 -4.80 -41.44 14.88
CA LEU A 449 -5.26 -42.54 14.02
C LEU A 449 -4.15 -42.99 13.05
N LYS A 450 -3.48 -42.04 12.37
CA LYS A 450 -2.37 -42.36 11.46
C LYS A 450 -1.21 -43.02 12.22
N ALA A 451 -0.84 -42.49 13.39
CA ALA A 451 0.22 -43.05 14.22
C ALA A 451 -0.11 -44.48 14.69
N LEU A 452 -1.37 -44.74 15.05
CA LEU A 452 -1.83 -46.07 15.46
C LEU A 452 -1.88 -47.04 14.28
N GLN A 453 -2.31 -46.59 13.10
CA GLN A 453 -2.31 -47.40 11.89
C GLN A 453 -0.89 -47.84 11.51
N ASN A 454 0.08 -46.93 11.58
CA ASN A 454 1.50 -47.27 11.38
C ASN A 454 2.01 -48.31 12.39
N LYS A 455 1.55 -48.27 13.65
CA LYS A 455 1.88 -49.31 14.64
C LYS A 455 1.28 -50.66 14.28
N VAL A 456 0.01 -50.69 13.89
CA VAL A 456 -0.68 -51.91 13.47
C VAL A 456 0.01 -52.55 12.25
N ASP A 457 0.36 -51.75 11.25
CA ASP A 457 1.06 -52.21 10.04
C ASP A 457 2.46 -52.75 10.36
N ASN A 458 3.18 -52.14 11.31
CA ASN A 458 4.46 -52.65 11.80
C ASN A 458 4.28 -54.01 12.49
N ILE A 459 3.26 -54.17 13.34
CA ILE A 459 2.95 -55.46 13.99
C ILE A 459 2.58 -56.52 12.95
N ASP A 460 1.82 -56.17 11.90
CA ASP A 460 1.51 -57.09 10.81
C ASP A 460 2.74 -57.59 10.07
N LYS A 461 3.69 -56.69 9.77
CA LYS A 461 4.98 -57.08 9.16
C LYS A 461 5.77 -57.98 10.10
N LYS A 462 5.81 -57.68 11.40
CA LYS A 462 6.44 -58.56 12.41
C LYS A 462 5.79 -59.94 12.46
N LEU A 463 4.46 -60.01 12.42
CA LEU A 463 3.70 -61.26 12.38
C LEU A 463 3.97 -62.05 11.10
N LYS A 464 4.04 -61.40 9.95
CA LYS A 464 4.37 -62.03 8.66
C LYS A 464 5.79 -62.61 8.70
N ASN A 465 6.77 -61.81 9.09
CA ASN A 465 8.16 -62.25 9.24
C ASN A 465 8.32 -63.38 10.26
N ALA A 466 7.55 -63.33 11.36
CA ALA A 466 7.54 -64.40 12.35
C ALA A 466 6.96 -65.71 11.83
N THR A 467 5.96 -65.64 10.96
CA THR A 467 5.35 -66.81 10.31
C THR A 467 6.33 -67.43 9.30
N GLU A 468 6.95 -66.62 8.45
CA GLU A 468 8.01 -67.07 7.51
C GLU A 468 9.16 -67.75 8.27
N PHE A 469 9.59 -67.18 9.40
CA PHE A 469 10.64 -67.78 10.22
C PHE A 469 10.24 -69.12 10.86
N LEU A 470 8.98 -69.26 11.27
CA LEU A 470 8.42 -70.50 11.82
C LEU A 470 8.37 -71.61 10.76
N GLU A 471 8.05 -71.27 9.51
CA GLU A 471 8.05 -72.22 8.38
C GLU A 471 9.47 -72.70 8.02
N GLU A 472 10.47 -71.83 8.11
CA GLU A 472 11.88 -72.15 7.80
C GLU A 472 12.67 -72.77 8.97
N ILE A 473 12.10 -72.81 10.18
CA ILE A 473 12.81 -73.16 11.42
C ILE A 473 13.31 -74.63 11.46
N ASP A 474 12.74 -75.52 10.64
CA ASP A 474 13.16 -76.92 10.56
C ASP A 474 14.50 -77.10 9.82
N GLU A 475 14.88 -76.15 8.94
CA GLU A 475 16.08 -76.27 8.10
C GLU A 475 17.36 -75.74 8.78
N HIS A 476 17.25 -74.81 9.74
CA HIS A 476 18.42 -74.18 10.36
C HIS A 476 18.36 -74.11 11.89
N LYS A 477 19.49 -74.38 12.56
CA LYS A 477 19.68 -74.32 14.03
C LYS A 477 19.68 -72.87 14.56
N LYS A 478 18.60 -72.12 14.38
CA LYS A 478 18.56 -70.69 14.71
C LYS A 478 18.03 -70.43 16.12
N SER A 479 18.51 -69.35 16.75
CA SER A 479 18.24 -68.94 18.14
C SER A 479 17.03 -67.99 18.26
N ILE A 480 16.43 -67.85 19.45
CA ILE A 480 15.36 -66.87 19.69
C ILE A 480 15.82 -65.41 19.50
N PHE A 481 17.10 -65.14 19.69
CA PHE A 481 17.68 -63.83 19.38
C PHE A 481 17.73 -63.56 17.87
N GLU A 482 17.90 -64.58 17.04
CA GLU A 482 17.84 -64.44 15.57
C GLU A 482 16.40 -64.26 15.09
N PHE A 483 15.44 -64.87 15.79
CA PHE A 483 14.01 -64.63 15.56
C PHE A 483 13.63 -63.16 15.79
N TRP A 484 13.99 -62.57 16.94
CA TRP A 484 13.70 -61.15 17.18
C TRP A 484 14.38 -60.23 16.16
N LYS A 485 15.61 -60.55 15.75
CA LYS A 485 16.32 -59.80 14.70
C LYS A 485 15.64 -59.92 13.33
N TYR A 486 15.10 -61.10 12.99
CA TYR A 486 14.43 -61.35 11.73
C TYR A 486 13.01 -60.76 11.68
N ALA A 487 12.25 -60.88 12.77
CA ALA A 487 10.91 -60.32 12.88
C ALA A 487 10.91 -58.79 12.74
N ASN A 488 11.92 -58.11 13.31
CA ASN A 488 12.07 -56.66 13.28
C ASN A 488 12.91 -56.14 12.09
N LYS A 489 13.24 -56.97 11.09
CA LYS A 489 14.16 -56.60 9.99
C LYS A 489 13.69 -55.38 9.18
N ASP A 490 12.37 -55.15 9.12
CA ASP A 490 11.73 -54.11 8.31
C ASP A 490 11.38 -52.84 9.10
N GLU A 491 11.58 -52.82 10.42
CA GLU A 491 11.21 -51.71 11.31
C GLU A 491 12.03 -50.43 11.03
N SER A 492 13.31 -50.59 10.68
CA SER A 492 14.21 -49.48 10.33
C SER A 492 13.93 -48.84 8.97
N LYS A 493 13.41 -49.61 8.00
CA LYS A 493 13.04 -49.08 6.67
C LYS A 493 11.74 -48.29 6.71
N MET A 494 10.78 -48.72 7.52
CA MET A 494 9.50 -48.04 7.71
C MET A 494 9.62 -46.67 8.37
N LEU A 495 10.54 -46.51 9.34
CA LEU A 495 10.82 -45.22 9.96
C LEU A 495 11.35 -44.20 8.93
N ALA A 496 12.22 -44.64 8.02
CA ALA A 496 12.74 -43.81 6.93
C ALA A 496 11.68 -43.51 5.85
N GLU A 497 10.82 -44.47 5.50
CA GLU A 497 9.71 -44.24 4.56
C GLU A 497 8.65 -43.26 5.12
N GLY A 498 8.41 -43.27 6.44
CA GLY A 498 7.51 -42.30 7.10
C GLY A 498 8.05 -40.88 7.17
N GLU A 499 9.38 -40.69 7.28
CA GLU A 499 10.03 -39.37 7.21
C GLU A 499 9.98 -38.79 5.78
N VAL A 500 10.13 -39.64 4.75
CA VAL A 500 10.10 -39.22 3.35
C VAL A 500 8.70 -38.78 2.90
N GLU A 501 7.62 -39.45 3.35
CA GLU A 501 6.23 -39.01 3.06
C GLU A 501 5.86 -37.65 3.70
N GLU A 502 6.49 -37.27 4.83
CA GLU A 502 6.26 -35.95 5.46
C GLU A 502 7.06 -34.83 4.77
N GLU A 503 8.26 -35.11 4.26
CA GLU A 503 9.09 -34.13 3.55
C GLU A 503 8.57 -33.80 2.13
N GLU A 504 7.86 -34.72 1.47
CA GLU A 504 7.34 -34.51 0.10
C GLU A 504 6.24 -33.42 0.00
N THR A 505 5.69 -32.94 1.12
CA THR A 505 4.59 -31.94 1.11
C THR A 505 5.01 -30.49 1.39
N THR A 506 6.27 -30.19 1.72
CA THR A 506 6.60 -28.85 2.30
C THR A 506 7.83 -28.11 1.76
N SER A 507 8.43 -28.45 0.61
CA SER A 507 9.59 -27.69 0.11
C SER A 507 9.63 -27.39 -1.39
N THR A 508 8.62 -26.71 -1.93
CA THR A 508 8.86 -25.86 -3.11
C THR A 508 9.63 -24.63 -2.65
N GLY A 509 10.94 -24.57 -2.91
CA GLY A 509 11.80 -23.45 -2.53
C GLY A 509 11.22 -22.11 -2.95
N LEU A 510 11.19 -21.16 -1.99
CA LEU A 510 10.75 -19.78 -2.22
C LEU A 510 11.56 -19.13 -3.34
N ARG A 511 10.94 -18.90 -4.50
CA ARG A 511 11.50 -18.03 -5.54
C ARG A 511 11.44 -16.58 -5.05
N LYS A 512 12.54 -15.85 -5.16
CA LYS A 512 12.57 -14.41 -4.83
C LYS A 512 11.68 -13.66 -5.84
N THR A 513 10.63 -13.01 -5.37
CA THR A 513 9.80 -12.09 -6.16
C THR A 513 10.44 -10.71 -6.17
N PHE A 514 10.55 -10.06 -7.34
CA PHE A 514 11.04 -8.68 -7.44
C PHE A 514 10.10 -7.71 -6.73
N ASP A 515 10.65 -6.91 -5.83
CA ASP A 515 9.94 -5.81 -5.18
C ASP A 515 10.49 -4.48 -5.72
N TYR A 516 9.65 -3.68 -6.40
CA TYR A 516 10.09 -2.42 -7.01
C TYR A 516 10.72 -1.44 -5.99
N GLU A 517 10.16 -1.28 -4.79
CA GLU A 517 10.69 -0.30 -3.83
C GLU A 517 12.03 -0.74 -3.24
N GLU A 518 12.21 -2.04 -3.02
CA GLU A 518 13.39 -2.59 -2.35
C GLU A 518 14.51 -2.96 -3.34
N ASP A 519 14.16 -3.42 -4.54
CA ASP A 519 15.12 -4.01 -5.49
C ASP A 519 15.47 -3.09 -6.68
N ILE A 520 14.77 -1.96 -6.91
CA ILE A 520 14.99 -1.11 -8.11
C ILE A 520 16.43 -0.62 -8.27
N GLU A 521 17.11 -0.22 -7.19
CA GLU A 521 18.49 0.27 -7.29
C GLU A 521 19.45 -0.83 -7.75
N ASN A 522 19.27 -2.05 -7.21
CA ASN A 522 20.04 -3.22 -7.58
C ASN A 522 19.70 -3.68 -9.01
N PHE A 523 18.43 -3.62 -9.40
CA PHE A 523 17.97 -3.90 -10.75
C PHE A 523 18.63 -2.97 -11.77
N ALA A 524 18.44 -1.67 -11.56
CA ALA A 524 18.92 -0.61 -12.43
C ALA A 524 20.44 -0.66 -12.60
N SER A 525 21.17 -0.89 -11.51
CA SER A 525 22.63 -1.02 -11.55
C SER A 525 23.10 -2.23 -12.36
N LYS A 526 22.43 -3.38 -12.22
CA LYS A 526 22.76 -4.60 -12.99
C LYS A 526 22.47 -4.42 -14.48
N ILE A 527 21.29 -3.89 -14.82
CA ILE A 527 20.87 -3.65 -16.20
C ILE A 527 21.79 -2.65 -16.90
N ASP A 528 22.06 -1.51 -16.28
CA ASP A 528 22.95 -0.48 -16.85
C ASP A 528 24.38 -1.02 -17.04
N SER A 529 24.88 -1.82 -16.09
CA SER A 529 26.18 -2.50 -16.21
C SER A 529 26.21 -3.46 -17.41
N GLN A 530 25.18 -4.30 -17.55
CA GLN A 530 25.08 -5.22 -18.69
C GLN A 530 25.00 -4.48 -20.03
N GLN A 531 24.25 -3.37 -20.10
CA GLN A 531 24.13 -2.57 -21.32
C GLN A 531 25.44 -1.88 -21.70
N ARG A 532 26.22 -1.41 -20.71
CA ARG A 532 27.56 -0.84 -20.94
C ARG A 532 28.56 -1.88 -21.47
N GLU A 533 28.45 -3.13 -21.01
CA GLU A 533 29.34 -4.21 -21.41
C GLU A 533 28.99 -4.78 -22.80
N LYS A 534 27.70 -4.98 -23.07
CA LYS A 534 27.24 -5.76 -24.23
C LYS A 534 26.79 -4.91 -25.43
N LEU A 535 26.38 -3.66 -25.23
CA LEU A 535 25.90 -2.79 -26.31
C LEU A 535 27.01 -1.91 -26.86
N THR A 536 27.05 -1.79 -28.18
CA THR A 536 27.93 -0.83 -28.86
C THR A 536 27.36 0.59 -28.75
N HIS A 537 28.20 1.59 -29.03
CA HIS A 537 27.75 3.00 -29.04
C HIS A 537 26.59 3.23 -30.01
N LYS A 538 26.61 2.60 -31.20
CA LYS A 538 25.51 2.67 -32.18
C LYS A 538 24.20 2.06 -31.67
N GLU A 539 24.28 0.99 -30.89
CA GLU A 539 23.10 0.34 -30.29
C GLU A 539 22.52 1.22 -29.17
N GLN A 540 23.38 1.73 -28.29
CA GLN A 540 22.95 2.70 -27.27
C GLN A 540 22.33 3.97 -27.89
N ASP A 541 22.81 4.41 -29.06
CA ASP A 541 22.25 5.52 -29.83
C ASP A 541 20.89 5.16 -30.45
N ALA A 542 20.71 3.93 -30.93
CA ALA A 542 19.43 3.47 -31.46
C ALA A 542 18.36 3.40 -30.37
N LEU A 543 18.71 2.88 -29.20
CA LEU A 543 17.83 2.88 -28.03
C LEU A 543 17.51 4.30 -27.55
N PHE A 544 18.46 5.21 -27.59
CA PHE A 544 18.17 6.63 -27.29
C PHE A 544 17.20 7.24 -28.31
N ALA A 545 17.41 6.97 -29.60
CA ALA A 545 16.57 7.47 -30.68
C ALA A 545 15.12 6.97 -30.56
N SER A 546 14.92 5.70 -30.19
CA SER A 546 13.58 5.14 -30.02
C SER A 546 12.75 5.88 -28.98
N ASN A 547 13.38 6.62 -28.06
CA ASN A 547 12.64 7.44 -27.11
C ASN A 547 11.77 8.51 -27.80
N PHE A 548 12.19 8.99 -28.97
CA PHE A 548 11.55 10.10 -29.70
C PHE A 548 10.78 9.66 -30.95
N VAL A 549 11.16 8.53 -31.57
CA VAL A 549 10.63 8.11 -32.89
C VAL A 549 10.08 6.69 -32.93
N LEU A 550 9.70 6.12 -31.77
CA LEU A 550 9.19 4.74 -31.67
C LEU A 550 8.02 4.46 -32.63
N ASP A 551 7.06 5.38 -32.71
CA ASP A 551 5.91 5.24 -33.62
C ASP A 551 6.37 5.13 -35.08
N GLY A 552 7.37 5.94 -35.48
CA GLY A 552 7.97 5.86 -36.80
C GLY A 552 8.66 4.51 -37.06
N ILE A 553 9.41 4.02 -36.07
CA ILE A 553 10.09 2.70 -36.09
C ILE A 553 9.07 1.55 -36.24
N ASN A 554 7.91 1.65 -35.60
CA ASN A 554 6.85 0.66 -35.74
C ASN A 554 6.12 0.76 -37.08
N ILE A 555 5.86 1.97 -37.59
CA ILE A 555 5.19 2.15 -38.88
C ILE A 555 6.02 1.56 -40.03
N VAL A 556 7.34 1.73 -40.02
CA VAL A 556 8.23 1.22 -41.10
C VAL A 556 8.38 -0.31 -41.10
N SER A 557 7.82 -1.01 -40.11
CA SER A 557 7.78 -2.48 -40.09
C SER A 557 6.78 -3.08 -41.09
N LYS A 558 5.77 -2.30 -41.50
CA LYS A 558 4.69 -2.77 -42.37
C LYS A 558 5.23 -3.11 -43.75
N GLU A 559 4.77 -4.24 -44.32
CA GLU A 559 5.15 -4.69 -45.67
C GLU A 559 4.86 -3.62 -46.74
N LYS A 560 3.82 -2.81 -46.54
CA LYS A 560 3.46 -1.70 -47.41
C LYS A 560 2.96 -0.50 -46.61
N LEU A 561 3.63 0.64 -46.79
CA LEU A 561 3.20 1.92 -46.21
C LEU A 561 1.97 2.44 -46.96
N LEU A 562 0.93 2.78 -46.20
CA LEU A 562 -0.26 3.45 -46.72
C LEU A 562 -0.07 4.98 -46.68
N LYS A 563 -0.88 5.73 -47.45
CA LYS A 563 -0.85 7.21 -47.41
C LYS A 563 -1.01 7.79 -46.00
N ALA A 564 -1.80 7.13 -45.15
CA ALA A 564 -1.98 7.51 -43.75
C ALA A 564 -0.68 7.32 -42.93
N ASP A 565 0.08 6.27 -43.21
CA ASP A 565 1.36 5.99 -42.55
C ASP A 565 2.42 7.01 -42.96
N GLU A 566 2.52 7.32 -44.26
CA GLU A 566 3.39 8.38 -44.79
C GLU A 566 3.06 9.74 -44.16
N THR A 567 1.77 10.04 -43.97
CA THR A 567 1.32 11.28 -43.32
C THR A 567 1.77 11.33 -41.85
N LYS A 568 1.69 10.23 -41.11
CA LYS A 568 2.17 10.15 -39.72
C LYS A 568 3.69 10.36 -39.63
N ILE A 569 4.46 9.73 -40.51
CA ILE A 569 5.92 9.90 -40.57
C ILE A 569 6.29 11.34 -40.94
N ALA A 570 5.59 11.93 -41.92
CA ALA A 570 5.80 13.33 -42.31
C ALA A 570 5.54 14.30 -41.16
N ASN A 571 4.46 14.09 -40.39
CA ASN A 571 4.14 14.89 -39.22
C ASN A 571 5.22 14.75 -38.13
N LEU A 572 5.70 13.53 -37.86
CA LEU A 572 6.77 13.28 -36.89
C LEU A 572 8.07 14.00 -37.29
N LEU A 573 8.46 13.93 -38.57
CA LEU A 573 9.63 14.64 -39.09
C LEU A 573 9.45 16.17 -38.97
N GLN A 574 8.25 16.67 -39.27
CA GLN A 574 7.95 18.09 -39.17
C GLN A 574 8.04 18.59 -37.72
N GLN A 575 7.53 17.83 -36.75
CA GLN A 575 7.67 18.12 -35.33
C GLN A 575 9.15 18.20 -34.91
N LEU A 576 9.97 17.22 -35.31
CA LEU A 576 11.41 17.23 -35.04
C LEU A 576 12.11 18.45 -35.65
N LYS A 577 11.72 18.86 -36.86
CA LYS A 577 12.25 20.07 -37.50
C LYS A 577 11.83 21.35 -36.78
N ASP A 578 10.60 21.42 -36.30
CA ASP A 578 10.12 22.60 -35.59
C ASP A 578 10.75 22.73 -34.20
N ASP A 579 11.00 21.61 -33.51
CA ASP A 579 11.79 21.60 -32.29
C ASP A 579 13.26 21.97 -32.55
N TYR A 580 13.85 21.48 -33.65
CA TYR A 580 15.19 21.88 -34.08
C TYR A 580 15.30 23.41 -34.26
N LYS A 581 14.27 24.07 -34.82
CA LYS A 581 14.24 25.54 -34.95
C LYS A 581 14.21 26.25 -33.61
N LYS A 582 13.47 25.73 -32.62
CA LYS A 582 13.40 26.32 -31.28
C LYS A 582 14.73 26.19 -30.53
N ASP A 583 15.44 25.10 -30.75
CA ASP A 583 16.73 24.83 -30.13
C ASP A 583 17.91 25.38 -30.92
N ILE A 584 17.68 26.08 -32.05
CA ILE A 584 18.73 26.44 -33.00
C ILE A 584 19.85 27.26 -32.37
N ASP A 585 19.52 28.17 -31.45
CA ASP A 585 20.51 28.99 -30.75
C ASP A 585 21.39 28.14 -29.82
N LYS A 586 20.80 27.18 -29.10
CA LYS A 586 21.53 26.23 -28.25
C LYS A 586 22.38 25.26 -29.06
N ILE A 587 21.91 24.85 -30.23
CA ILE A 587 22.63 23.95 -31.15
C ILE A 587 23.81 24.69 -31.77
N GLN A 588 23.62 25.94 -32.21
CA GLN A 588 24.67 26.77 -32.79
C GLN A 588 25.73 27.21 -31.76
N GLU A 589 25.35 27.49 -30.52
CA GLU A 589 26.30 27.72 -29.41
C GLU A 589 27.20 26.49 -29.14
N LYS A 590 26.70 25.26 -29.33
CA LYS A 590 27.51 24.04 -29.22
C LYS A 590 28.52 23.88 -30.37
N ASP A 591 28.17 24.33 -31.58
CA ASP A 591 28.96 24.09 -32.80
C ASP A 591 30.01 25.18 -33.12
N PHE A 592 29.93 26.38 -32.53
CA PHE A 592 30.86 27.46 -32.82
C PHE A 592 31.28 28.27 -31.59
N ASP A 593 32.53 28.05 -31.15
CA ASP A 593 33.30 29.04 -30.40
C ASP A 593 34.66 29.27 -31.08
N ILE A 594 34.84 30.48 -31.58
CA ILE A 594 36.02 30.96 -32.31
C ILE A 594 37.07 31.59 -31.37
N PHE A 595 36.80 31.63 -30.05
CA PHE A 595 37.64 32.28 -29.04
C PHE A 595 38.17 31.34 -27.93
N GLY A 596 37.93 30.02 -27.99
CA GLY A 596 38.53 29.02 -27.10
C GLY A 596 37.82 28.74 -25.77
N ASN A 597 36.63 29.29 -25.54
CA ASN A 597 35.66 28.84 -24.55
C ASN A 597 34.80 27.67 -25.06
N ILE A 598 35.18 26.46 -24.68
CA ILE A 598 34.39 25.23 -24.90
C ILE A 598 32.97 25.44 -24.33
N SER A 599 31.95 25.40 -25.20
CA SER A 599 30.54 25.69 -24.90
C SER A 599 29.85 24.66 -24.00
N GLN A 600 30.44 23.48 -23.81
CA GLN A 600 30.18 22.63 -22.65
C GLN A 600 31.50 22.34 -21.93
N ASP A 601 31.80 23.15 -20.92
CA ASP A 601 32.96 22.99 -20.06
C ASP A 601 32.99 21.56 -19.49
N LYS A 602 33.86 20.70 -20.05
CA LYS A 602 34.05 19.29 -19.64
C LYS A 602 34.50 19.15 -18.17
N THR A 603 34.80 20.27 -17.51
CA THR A 603 35.12 20.33 -16.08
C THR A 603 33.89 20.55 -15.18
N LYS A 604 32.73 20.94 -15.75
CA LYS A 604 31.50 21.15 -14.98
C LYS A 604 30.97 19.82 -14.48
N ILE A 605 30.95 19.70 -13.16
CA ILE A 605 30.35 18.58 -12.45
C ILE A 605 28.84 18.74 -12.49
N LYS A 606 28.15 17.76 -13.06
CA LYS A 606 26.69 17.60 -13.02
C LYS A 606 26.30 16.61 -11.93
N THR A 607 25.05 16.62 -11.51
CA THR A 607 24.52 15.72 -10.48
C THR A 607 23.37 14.89 -11.03
N LEU A 608 23.42 13.58 -10.83
CA LEU A 608 22.35 12.62 -11.12
C LEU A 608 22.08 11.79 -9.86
N LYS A 609 20.86 11.84 -9.32
CA LYS A 609 20.46 11.20 -8.05
C LYS A 609 21.52 11.38 -6.93
N ASN A 610 21.96 12.63 -6.73
CA ASN A 610 23.00 13.05 -5.77
C ASN A 610 24.44 12.57 -6.06
N ASN A 611 24.68 11.86 -7.16
CA ASN A 611 26.03 11.47 -7.61
C ASN A 611 26.57 12.44 -8.66
N GLN A 612 27.84 12.79 -8.53
CA GLN A 612 28.52 13.73 -9.41
C GLN A 612 29.11 13.05 -10.66
N HIS A 613 28.91 13.62 -11.85
CA HIS A 613 29.46 13.11 -13.11
C HIS A 613 29.84 14.24 -14.08
N ARG A 614 30.61 13.91 -15.12
CA ARG A 614 31.13 14.88 -16.12
C ARG A 614 30.71 14.57 -17.55
N GLU A 615 29.71 13.73 -17.71
CA GLU A 615 29.27 13.27 -19.02
C GLU A 615 28.31 14.25 -19.72
N ALA A 616 28.40 14.27 -21.05
CA ALA A 616 27.50 15.02 -21.91
C ALA A 616 26.23 14.21 -22.21
N GLU A 617 25.08 14.88 -22.30
CA GLU A 617 23.84 14.27 -22.78
C GLU A 617 23.95 14.03 -24.29
N LYS A 618 23.36 12.92 -24.76
CA LYS A 618 23.29 12.63 -26.17
C LYS A 618 22.43 13.66 -26.91
N ASP A 619 22.84 13.99 -28.12
CA ASP A 619 22.12 14.95 -28.96
C ASP A 619 21.15 14.22 -29.89
N LYS A 620 19.84 14.36 -29.63
CA LYS A 620 18.78 13.68 -30.40
C LYS A 620 18.85 13.98 -31.90
N TYR A 621 19.22 15.20 -32.30
CA TYR A 621 19.27 15.58 -33.71
C TYR A 621 20.46 14.96 -34.42
N LYS A 622 21.61 14.90 -33.74
CA LYS A 622 22.81 14.22 -34.24
C LYS A 622 22.58 12.70 -34.37
N VAL A 623 21.98 12.07 -33.36
CA VAL A 623 21.70 10.64 -33.35
C VAL A 623 20.69 10.26 -34.45
N LEU A 624 19.61 11.04 -34.58
CA LEU A 624 18.59 10.85 -35.63
C LEU A 624 19.06 11.31 -37.02
N ASN A 625 20.18 12.02 -37.12
CA ASN A 625 20.64 12.68 -38.35
C ASN A 625 19.58 13.60 -38.99
N VAL A 626 18.89 14.39 -38.15
CA VAL A 626 17.80 15.30 -38.57
C VAL A 626 18.24 16.76 -38.48
N ASN A 627 17.99 17.52 -39.55
CA ASN A 627 18.12 18.96 -39.63
C ASN A 627 16.97 19.55 -40.47
N LEU A 628 16.95 20.87 -40.65
CA LEU A 628 15.87 21.56 -41.39
C LEU A 628 15.71 21.08 -42.84
N ASN A 629 16.79 20.59 -43.45
CA ASN A 629 16.84 20.13 -44.84
C ASN A 629 16.61 18.62 -44.99
N THR A 630 16.44 17.86 -43.90
CA THR A 630 16.23 16.40 -43.98
C THR A 630 14.98 16.06 -44.80
N GLU A 631 15.12 15.22 -45.82
CA GLU A 631 14.02 14.75 -46.66
C GLU A 631 13.33 13.53 -46.04
N MET A 632 12.05 13.31 -46.42
CA MET A 632 11.23 12.24 -45.84
C MET A 632 11.80 10.84 -46.13
N ASP A 633 12.29 10.60 -47.34
CA ASP A 633 12.86 9.29 -47.73
C ASP A 633 14.12 8.96 -46.92
N VAL A 634 14.99 9.96 -46.69
CA VAL A 634 16.19 9.81 -45.85
C VAL A 634 15.80 9.47 -44.41
N PHE A 635 14.75 10.11 -43.88
CA PHE A 635 14.26 9.82 -42.54
C PHE A 635 13.64 8.42 -42.43
N ILE A 636 12.90 7.96 -43.45
CA ILE A 636 12.34 6.60 -43.49
C ILE A 636 13.45 5.54 -43.47
N GLU A 637 14.50 5.71 -44.28
CA GLU A 637 15.64 4.78 -44.26
C GLU A 637 16.36 4.80 -42.91
N LYS A 638 16.46 5.96 -42.26
CA LYS A 638 17.00 6.03 -40.89
C LYS A 638 16.15 5.27 -39.88
N LEU A 639 14.82 5.37 -39.95
CA LEU A 639 13.92 4.61 -39.08
C LEU A 639 14.05 3.10 -39.28
N LYS A 640 14.22 2.64 -40.54
CA LYS A 640 14.48 1.22 -40.84
C LYS A 640 15.82 0.74 -40.29
N GLU A 641 16.88 1.55 -40.44
CA GLU A 641 18.19 1.27 -39.85
C GLU A 641 18.07 1.11 -38.33
N LEU A 642 17.43 2.08 -37.66
CA LEU A 642 17.21 2.04 -36.21
C LEU A 642 16.43 0.79 -35.80
N ARG A 643 15.36 0.44 -36.52
CA ARG A 643 14.59 -0.77 -36.24
C ARG A 643 15.45 -2.03 -36.26
N GLN A 644 16.31 -2.18 -37.27
CA GLN A 644 17.16 -3.37 -37.37
C GLN A 644 18.15 -3.45 -36.21
N ILE A 645 18.76 -2.31 -35.83
CA ILE A 645 19.66 -2.25 -34.67
C ILE A 645 18.92 -2.64 -33.39
N LEU A 646 17.70 -2.14 -33.17
CA LEU A 646 16.87 -2.47 -32.01
C LEU A 646 16.53 -3.97 -31.92
N ILE A 647 16.31 -4.63 -33.07
CA ILE A 647 16.04 -6.08 -33.12
C ILE A 647 17.27 -6.89 -32.69
N ASP A 648 18.46 -6.44 -33.10
CA ASP A 648 19.72 -7.13 -32.84
C ASP A 648 20.21 -6.89 -31.40
N GLU A 649 20.05 -5.66 -30.87
CA GLU A 649 20.45 -5.34 -29.50
C GLU A 649 19.55 -6.01 -28.46
N SER A 650 18.25 -6.19 -28.77
CA SER A 650 17.31 -6.81 -27.84
C SER A 650 17.70 -8.24 -27.49
N GLU A 651 18.48 -8.91 -28.35
CA GLU A 651 18.95 -10.27 -28.14
C GLU A 651 20.12 -10.40 -27.16
N LYS A 652 20.76 -9.29 -26.78
CA LYS A 652 22.00 -9.28 -25.99
C LYS A 652 21.78 -9.09 -24.49
N ILE A 653 20.68 -8.43 -24.12
CA ILE A 653 20.38 -8.07 -22.73
C ILE A 653 19.32 -9.02 -22.18
N GLU A 654 19.55 -9.51 -20.97
CA GLU A 654 18.70 -10.50 -20.32
C GLU A 654 18.22 -9.94 -18.98
N VAL A 655 16.94 -10.12 -18.69
CA VAL A 655 16.36 -9.70 -17.40
C VAL A 655 16.93 -10.57 -16.28
N PRO A 656 17.48 -9.97 -15.20
CA PRO A 656 18.23 -10.71 -14.17
C PRO A 656 17.39 -11.54 -13.19
N TYR A 657 16.06 -11.39 -13.18
CA TYR A 657 15.09 -12.14 -12.37
C TYR A 657 13.67 -11.88 -12.88
N ASP A 658 12.67 -12.62 -12.38
CA ASP A 658 11.25 -12.37 -12.71
C ASP A 658 10.84 -10.94 -12.28
N ILE A 659 10.29 -10.15 -13.21
CA ILE A 659 9.80 -8.78 -12.95
C ILE A 659 8.39 -8.56 -13.49
N SER A 660 7.74 -7.49 -13.04
CA SER A 660 6.50 -6.96 -13.64
C SER A 660 6.79 -5.63 -14.33
N LEU A 661 6.32 -5.48 -15.56
CA LEU A 661 6.37 -4.23 -16.33
C LEU A 661 4.96 -3.70 -16.57
N TYR A 662 4.80 -2.38 -16.54
CA TYR A 662 3.52 -1.68 -16.51
C TYR A 662 3.37 -0.70 -17.66
N LYS A 663 2.16 -0.62 -18.23
CA LYS A 663 1.80 0.43 -19.19
C LYS A 663 0.36 0.87 -18.98
N ALA A 664 0.14 2.18 -18.80
CA ALA A 664 -1.17 2.80 -18.79
C ALA A 664 -1.54 3.32 -20.19
N SER A 665 -2.80 3.15 -20.59
CA SER A 665 -3.30 3.64 -21.86
C SER A 665 -4.81 3.87 -21.82
N ASN A 666 -5.28 4.89 -22.52
CA ASN A 666 -6.71 5.12 -22.76
C ASN A 666 -7.26 4.29 -23.92
N GLU A 667 -6.36 3.71 -24.72
CA GLU A 667 -6.69 2.81 -25.82
C GLU A 667 -6.17 1.40 -25.53
N LYS A 668 -6.68 0.41 -26.28
CA LYS A 668 -6.16 -0.96 -26.15
C LYS A 668 -4.70 -1.02 -26.62
N ILE A 669 -3.89 -1.78 -25.91
CA ILE A 669 -2.50 -2.00 -26.30
C ILE A 669 -2.41 -2.68 -27.67
N ASP A 670 -1.50 -2.19 -28.51
CA ASP A 670 -1.15 -2.83 -29.78
C ASP A 670 -0.22 -4.03 -29.49
N PRO A 671 -0.59 -5.27 -29.88
CA PRO A 671 0.23 -6.43 -29.62
C PRO A 671 1.42 -6.59 -30.59
N ASP A 672 1.62 -5.64 -31.52
CA ASP A 672 2.65 -5.73 -32.56
C ASP A 672 3.70 -4.59 -32.44
N GLY A 673 4.92 -4.85 -32.92
CA GLY A 673 6.03 -3.89 -32.93
C GLY A 673 6.77 -3.76 -31.59
N PHE A 674 7.50 -2.66 -31.44
CA PHE A 674 8.19 -2.33 -30.19
C PHE A 674 7.29 -1.48 -29.30
N ASP A 675 7.28 -1.78 -28.00
CA ASP A 675 6.49 -1.01 -27.05
C ASP A 675 7.24 -0.79 -25.73
N LYS A 676 6.95 0.33 -25.05
CA LYS A 676 7.58 0.72 -23.78
C LYS A 676 6.70 0.36 -22.59
N PHE A 677 7.33 -0.14 -21.56
CA PHE A 677 6.69 -0.46 -20.29
C PHE A 677 7.56 -0.02 -19.13
N SER A 678 7.00 0.65 -18.13
CA SER A 678 7.73 1.08 -16.94
C SER A 678 7.81 -0.05 -15.92
N VAL A 679 8.93 -0.15 -15.18
CA VAL A 679 8.96 -0.97 -13.95
C VAL A 679 8.13 -0.34 -12.84
N ASN A 680 7.81 0.96 -12.94
CA ASN A 680 7.02 1.70 -11.97
C ASN A 680 5.56 1.89 -12.45
N PRO A 681 4.58 1.28 -11.76
CA PRO A 681 3.18 1.42 -12.13
C PRO A 681 2.60 2.83 -11.89
N PHE A 682 3.11 3.60 -10.94
CA PHE A 682 2.64 4.95 -10.67
C PHE A 682 3.02 5.91 -11.80
N GLU A 683 4.27 5.82 -12.24
CA GLU A 683 4.83 6.69 -13.28
C GLU A 683 4.01 6.61 -14.56
N THR A 684 3.55 5.40 -14.94
CA THR A 684 2.79 5.24 -16.17
C THR A 684 1.41 5.90 -16.11
N LEU A 685 0.74 5.87 -14.96
CA LEU A 685 -0.55 6.57 -14.76
C LEU A 685 -0.36 8.09 -14.74
N ASP A 686 0.64 8.59 -14.02
CA ASP A 686 0.95 10.01 -13.93
C ASP A 686 1.32 10.62 -15.30
N ASN A 687 2.13 9.90 -16.08
CA ASN A 687 2.53 10.36 -17.41
C ASN A 687 1.34 10.39 -18.39
N LEU A 688 0.41 9.42 -18.28
CA LEU A 688 -0.81 9.43 -19.07
C LEU A 688 -1.71 10.62 -18.71
N GLU A 689 -1.87 10.92 -17.41
CA GLU A 689 -2.71 12.03 -16.95
C GLU A 689 -2.20 13.41 -17.39
N LYS A 690 -0.88 13.60 -17.46
CA LYS A 690 -0.28 14.83 -18.02
C LYS A 690 -0.62 15.04 -19.50
N THR A 691 -0.93 13.96 -20.23
CA THR A 691 -1.13 13.99 -21.68
C THR A 691 -2.60 13.95 -22.07
N SER A 692 -3.40 13.12 -21.39
CA SER A 692 -4.81 12.92 -21.68
C SER A 692 -5.58 12.45 -20.45
N THR A 693 -6.46 13.31 -19.94
CA THR A 693 -7.34 12.99 -18.81
C THR A 693 -8.54 12.16 -19.27
N SER A 694 -8.75 10.99 -18.66
CA SER A 694 -9.90 10.12 -18.89
C SER A 694 -10.46 9.61 -17.56
N LYS A 695 -11.78 9.38 -17.51
CA LYS A 695 -12.42 8.74 -16.34
C LYS A 695 -12.15 7.23 -16.25
N GLU A 696 -11.89 6.60 -17.39
CA GLU A 696 -11.53 5.18 -17.47
C GLU A 696 -10.20 5.01 -18.22
N THR A 697 -9.32 4.18 -17.69
CA THR A 697 -8.02 3.86 -18.29
C THR A 697 -7.68 2.39 -18.11
N TYR A 698 -6.90 1.85 -19.03
CA TYR A 698 -6.34 0.52 -18.94
C TYR A 698 -4.95 0.54 -18.33
N LEU A 699 -4.70 -0.34 -17.37
CA LEU A 699 -3.38 -0.65 -16.86
C LEU A 699 -3.00 -2.06 -17.28
N TYR A 700 -1.90 -2.17 -18.02
CA TYR A 700 -1.34 -3.44 -18.47
C TYR A 700 -0.20 -3.84 -17.54
N LYS A 701 -0.33 -4.98 -16.86
CA LYS A 701 0.75 -5.61 -16.07
C LYS A 701 1.29 -6.80 -16.85
N ILE A 702 2.56 -6.77 -17.21
CA ILE A 702 3.24 -7.83 -17.95
C ILE A 702 4.25 -8.50 -17.02
N ASN A 703 4.00 -9.76 -16.70
CA ASN A 703 4.95 -10.61 -15.99
C ASN A 703 6.02 -11.08 -16.96
N VAL A 704 7.26 -10.67 -16.70
CA VAL A 704 8.43 -10.98 -17.52
C VAL A 704 9.33 -11.95 -16.76
N PRO A 705 9.51 -13.19 -17.26
CA PRO A 705 10.39 -14.16 -16.62
C PRO A 705 11.88 -13.76 -16.66
N GLU A 706 12.65 -14.27 -15.71
CA GLU A 706 14.11 -14.23 -15.71
C GLU A 706 14.68 -14.72 -17.05
N ASN A 707 15.78 -14.11 -17.49
CA ASN A 707 16.48 -14.37 -18.76
C ASN A 707 15.67 -14.01 -20.02
N THR A 708 14.51 -13.34 -19.89
CA THR A 708 13.83 -12.78 -21.05
C THR A 708 14.71 -11.71 -21.70
N LYS A 709 14.70 -11.65 -23.03
CA LYS A 709 15.59 -10.80 -23.83
C LYS A 709 14.92 -9.47 -24.19
N LEU A 710 15.32 -8.40 -23.50
CA LEU A 710 14.80 -7.06 -23.73
C LEU A 710 15.78 -5.99 -23.21
N VAL A 711 15.64 -4.75 -23.68
CA VAL A 711 16.50 -3.63 -23.30
C VAL A 711 15.77 -2.61 -22.43
N PHE A 712 16.51 -1.78 -21.71
CA PHE A 712 15.95 -0.78 -20.80
C PHE A 712 16.59 0.59 -21.01
N TYR A 713 15.84 1.65 -20.72
CA TYR A 713 16.32 3.03 -20.82
C TYR A 713 17.15 3.42 -19.59
N SER A 714 18.29 2.76 -19.40
CA SER A 714 19.26 3.09 -18.33
C SER A 714 20.05 4.36 -18.59
N ASN A 715 20.80 4.83 -17.59
CA ASN A 715 21.58 6.06 -17.66
C ASN A 715 22.50 6.11 -18.89
N ILE A 716 23.14 4.99 -19.27
CA ILE A 716 24.01 4.91 -20.46
C ILE A 716 23.26 5.20 -21.77
N THR A 717 21.94 5.04 -21.79
CA THR A 717 21.11 5.36 -22.95
C THR A 717 21.11 6.86 -23.23
N PHE A 718 21.08 7.69 -22.20
CA PHE A 718 20.86 9.15 -22.34
C PHE A 718 22.15 9.98 -22.37
N PHE A 719 23.24 9.46 -21.82
CA PHE A 719 24.51 10.16 -21.75
C PHE A 719 25.59 9.44 -22.57
N GLU A 720 26.52 10.23 -23.09
CA GLU A 720 27.83 9.71 -23.46
C GLU A 720 28.55 9.18 -22.22
N ASN A 721 29.45 8.21 -22.33
CA ASN A 721 30.25 7.75 -21.18
C ASN A 721 31.74 7.70 -21.49
N ASN A 722 32.21 8.74 -22.16
CA ASN A 722 33.58 8.85 -22.64
C ASN A 722 34.59 9.00 -21.49
N ASN A 723 34.20 9.64 -20.38
CA ASN A 723 35.08 9.82 -19.22
C ASN A 723 34.88 8.74 -18.14
N GLN A 724 33.97 7.77 -18.36
CA GLN A 724 33.64 6.69 -17.42
C GLN A 724 33.18 7.20 -16.04
N THR A 725 32.56 8.38 -15.99
CA THR A 725 32.10 9.00 -14.74
C THR A 725 30.59 8.86 -14.50
N LEU A 726 29.84 8.28 -15.44
CA LEU A 726 28.40 8.15 -15.34
C LEU A 726 27.99 7.14 -14.24
N PRO A 727 27.18 7.54 -13.24
CA PRO A 727 26.66 6.63 -12.22
C PRO A 727 25.84 5.50 -12.84
N LEU A 728 25.94 4.31 -12.25
CA LEU A 728 25.11 3.17 -12.65
C LEU A 728 23.67 3.41 -12.22
N GLY A 729 22.72 3.18 -13.11
CA GLY A 729 21.31 3.32 -12.76
C GLY A 729 20.35 3.53 -13.94
N MET A 730 19.11 3.82 -13.58
CA MET A 730 17.96 4.09 -14.45
C MET A 730 17.24 5.33 -13.90
N ASP A 731 17.98 6.44 -13.79
CA ASP A 731 17.55 7.64 -13.06
C ASP A 731 16.76 8.61 -13.95
N ILE A 732 16.91 8.52 -15.28
CA ILE A 732 16.18 9.35 -16.25
C ILE A 732 14.86 8.70 -16.66
N SER A 733 14.87 7.38 -16.88
CA SER A 733 13.69 6.60 -17.26
C SER A 733 13.78 5.24 -16.61
N GLN A 734 12.62 4.75 -16.18
CA GLN A 734 12.46 3.41 -15.62
C GLN A 734 11.75 2.47 -16.60
N GLU A 735 11.81 2.76 -17.89
CA GLU A 735 11.14 1.99 -18.92
C GLU A 735 12.03 0.89 -19.51
N GLY A 736 11.41 -0.23 -19.83
CA GLY A 736 11.89 -1.29 -20.70
C GLY A 736 11.27 -1.18 -22.08
N LEU A 737 12.02 -1.57 -23.11
CA LEU A 737 11.54 -1.67 -24.49
C LEU A 737 11.40 -3.15 -24.85
N ILE A 738 10.17 -3.58 -25.13
CA ILE A 738 9.85 -4.96 -25.50
C ILE A 738 9.57 -5.01 -27.00
N ASN A 739 10.15 -6.00 -27.68
CA ASN A 739 9.79 -6.33 -29.04
C ASN A 739 8.59 -7.30 -29.04
N MET A 740 7.38 -6.78 -29.13
CA MET A 740 6.13 -7.54 -29.13
C MET A 740 6.00 -8.45 -30.36
N ASP A 741 6.78 -8.25 -31.43
CA ASP A 741 6.82 -9.17 -32.56
C ASP A 741 7.40 -10.54 -32.18
N LYS A 742 8.29 -10.61 -31.16
CA LYS A 742 8.93 -11.85 -30.68
C LYS A 742 8.16 -12.56 -29.57
N TYR A 743 7.25 -11.85 -28.92
CA TYR A 743 6.54 -12.33 -27.73
C TYR A 743 5.04 -12.35 -27.94
N LYS A 744 4.36 -13.18 -27.16
CA LYS A 744 2.91 -13.26 -27.07
C LYS A 744 2.50 -12.89 -25.65
N LEU A 745 1.41 -12.14 -25.55
CA LEU A 745 0.76 -11.84 -24.27
C LEU A 745 -0.33 -12.88 -23.98
N GLU A 746 -0.15 -13.64 -22.90
CA GLU A 746 -1.15 -14.59 -22.42
C GLU A 746 -1.88 -14.04 -21.21
N LEU A 747 -3.18 -13.79 -21.35
CA LEU A 747 -3.99 -13.20 -20.28
C LEU A 747 -4.01 -14.15 -19.08
N LYS A 748 -3.50 -13.66 -17.94
CA LYS A 748 -3.50 -14.35 -16.66
C LYS A 748 -4.69 -13.95 -15.80
N GLY A 749 -5.03 -12.66 -15.78
CA GLY A 749 -6.06 -12.12 -14.90
C GLY A 749 -6.59 -10.76 -15.32
N LYS A 750 -7.73 -10.39 -14.75
CA LYS A 750 -8.30 -9.05 -14.86
C LYS A 750 -8.67 -8.57 -13.47
N ASP A 751 -8.46 -7.29 -13.22
CA ASP A 751 -8.82 -6.64 -11.97
C ASP A 751 -9.29 -5.21 -12.25
N GLU A 752 -9.87 -4.55 -11.27
CA GLU A 752 -10.37 -3.18 -11.38
C GLU A 752 -10.29 -2.47 -10.03
N PHE A 753 -9.78 -1.25 -10.05
CA PHE A 753 -9.70 -0.40 -8.86
C PHE A 753 -9.97 1.05 -9.21
N ASN A 754 -10.36 1.83 -8.20
CA ASN A 754 -10.48 3.28 -8.33
C ASN A 754 -9.30 3.98 -7.63
N ILE A 755 -8.95 5.16 -8.14
CA ILE A 755 -7.90 6.04 -7.59
C ILE A 755 -8.39 7.50 -7.61
N ASN A 756 -8.08 8.26 -6.57
CA ASN A 756 -8.31 9.71 -6.56
C ASN A 756 -7.16 10.41 -7.31
N ILE A 757 -7.49 11.10 -8.40
CA ILE A 757 -6.53 11.90 -9.18
C ILE A 757 -6.74 13.38 -8.88
N PHE A 758 -5.66 14.07 -8.53
CA PHE A 758 -5.67 15.47 -8.11
C PHE A 758 -5.13 16.39 -9.20
N LYS A 759 -5.89 17.43 -9.55
CA LYS A 759 -5.40 18.54 -10.39
C LYS A 759 -4.80 19.66 -9.55
N ASN A 760 -5.39 19.91 -8.40
CA ASN A 760 -4.94 20.81 -7.35
C ASN A 760 -5.55 20.34 -6.01
N GLU A 761 -5.37 21.11 -4.95
CA GLU A 761 -5.84 20.78 -3.59
C GLU A 761 -7.37 20.78 -3.44
N PHE A 762 -8.14 21.32 -4.40
CA PHE A 762 -9.61 21.37 -4.40
C PHE A 762 -10.22 20.43 -5.43
N ASP A 763 -9.63 20.40 -6.63
CA ASP A 763 -10.16 19.66 -7.77
C ASP A 763 -9.56 18.25 -7.83
N ASN A 764 -10.32 17.29 -7.33
CA ASN A 764 -10.04 15.86 -7.52
C ASN A 764 -11.17 15.17 -8.29
N PHE A 765 -10.85 14.05 -8.92
CA PHE A 765 -11.87 13.14 -9.46
C PHE A 765 -11.46 11.69 -9.24
N VAL A 766 -12.47 10.84 -9.09
CA VAL A 766 -12.26 9.40 -9.01
C VAL A 766 -12.12 8.85 -10.42
N LYS A 767 -11.01 8.15 -10.64
CA LYS A 767 -10.69 7.48 -11.89
C LYS A 767 -10.78 5.97 -11.70
N ASN A 768 -11.43 5.31 -12.65
CA ASN A 768 -11.52 3.87 -12.70
C ASN A 768 -10.37 3.30 -13.57
N VAL A 769 -9.63 2.34 -13.02
CA VAL A 769 -8.50 1.70 -13.69
C VAL A 769 -8.79 0.21 -13.86
N LYS A 770 -8.88 -0.20 -15.13
CA LYS A 770 -9.10 -1.60 -15.52
C LYS A 770 -7.76 -2.26 -15.77
N VAL A 771 -7.43 -3.26 -14.96
CA VAL A 771 -6.14 -3.94 -15.01
C VAL A 771 -6.24 -5.21 -15.83
N TYR A 772 -5.26 -5.40 -16.71
CA TYR A 772 -5.07 -6.65 -17.45
C TYR A 772 -3.68 -7.19 -17.14
N GLU A 773 -3.62 -8.34 -16.49
CA GLU A 773 -2.39 -9.04 -16.18
C GLU A 773 -2.09 -10.09 -17.26
N TYR A 774 -0.90 -10.02 -17.84
CA TYR A 774 -0.41 -10.91 -18.88
C TYR A 774 0.89 -11.59 -18.47
N ASN A 775 1.10 -12.83 -18.90
CA ASN A 775 2.41 -13.46 -18.92
C ASN A 775 3.04 -13.24 -20.30
N LEU A 776 4.32 -12.85 -20.32
CA LEU A 776 5.08 -12.73 -21.54
C LEU A 776 5.67 -14.10 -21.91
N THR A 777 5.27 -14.64 -23.06
CA THR A 777 5.80 -15.91 -23.58
C THR A 777 6.44 -15.70 -24.95
N SER A 778 7.49 -16.48 -25.26
CA SER A 778 8.10 -16.42 -26.60
C SER A 778 7.14 -16.99 -27.65
N LYS A 779 7.06 -16.36 -28.83
CA LYS A 779 6.26 -16.82 -29.95
C LYS A 779 6.80 -18.07 -30.63
#